data_AF-A0A4Q2XGM5-F1
#
_entry.id   AF-A0A4Q2XGM5-F1
#
_cell.length_a   1.000
_cell.length_b   1.000
_cell.length_c   1.000
_cell.angle_alpha   90.00
_cell.angle_beta   90.00
_cell.angle_gamma   90.00
#
_symmetry.space_group_name_H-M   'P 1'
#
loop_
_entity.id
_entity.type
_entity.pdbx_description
1 polymer ?
#
loop_
_entity_poly.entity_id
_entity_poly.type
_entity_poly.pdbx_seq_one_letter_code
_entity_poly.pdbx_strand_id
1 'polypeptide(L)'
;MLARLPVLFLTLSLFAAAQQGDEKGVTMDPVVPESKIPPSPVLGVEDALKSFKLAPGFVIEPVAAEPLVDTPVCLDFDPAGRMWVCEMRGYMPDIDGKGESVPEGRIVILEDTDSDGKADKRTVFLDKLLLPRSVAVFGDGVLFLDEHRLCWIKRKGDAPDGTAQVIDPKFCEGGNVEHKPNGLMPNLDNCYYLAKSDKRIRRSSTGWEIEPTTFRGQWGIARDDYGRLYHNNNSTLLFGDLLVPNLLQGNAGVKMKPKDFTQLGSNLVYPARVTPAVNRAYVSKEHGFESNTLDPKSFKLISTTASAGMTVYRGTNFPRDWYNTAFTTESVANLVKATRIKEKDGKMEGEHPTRENEFLASTDERFRPVNAYNAPDGSLYIVDMYHGIIQHKTYMTSYLRKQTLDRGLDKPAFGPGRIYRIRATSGKLEPVKDIAALQGLDLVKMLMHPNAWQRETAQRLLVERKDPATIPFLEKLTAAGSSVARIHALWTLEGMGALKAAPLAPAIRGNDAKLQASALWASTRLAPDELAKLGPILVAAKPADKEVAPYLVRALGPLGSPAAFTRISAILKGESDMPFVREAAVSGLDRHEAAFIDAELAKSKDTQLLGWLRQGSKAFGEAAPAVVSLTGANLASWQRGKALFHGEAACFGCHGSDGGGMPNLGPPLDESEWVTGKPETLAKILLHGMTGPVTVAGETYSPAADMPGLGMNTSMTDQMLADISTYVRNEWSNKAAAISAPLVAKEREATKGRTGKAWTAAELAR
;
A
#
# COMPACT_ATOMS: atom_id res chain seq x y z
N MET A 1 10.14 -68.64 -29.11
CA MET A 1 10.05 -68.80 -27.65
C MET A 1 10.73 -67.60 -27.01
N LEU A 2 9.92 -66.63 -26.56
CA LEU A 2 10.36 -65.38 -25.94
C LEU A 2 10.36 -65.54 -24.42
N ALA A 3 11.49 -65.25 -23.77
CA ALA A 3 11.60 -65.21 -22.32
C ALA A 3 11.27 -63.80 -21.79
N ARG A 4 10.35 -63.75 -20.83
CA ARG A 4 9.85 -62.55 -20.15
C ARG A 4 10.86 -62.06 -19.09
N LEU A 5 11.14 -60.76 -19.07
CA LEU A 5 11.67 -60.05 -17.88
C LEU A 5 10.54 -59.24 -17.21
N PRO A 6 10.51 -59.13 -15.88
CA PRO A 6 9.43 -58.43 -15.17
C PRO A 6 9.68 -56.92 -15.15
N VAL A 7 8.65 -56.15 -15.51
CA VAL A 7 8.61 -54.69 -15.36
C VAL A 7 8.27 -54.38 -13.90
N LEU A 8 9.23 -53.77 -13.19
CA LEU A 8 9.04 -53.23 -11.86
C LEU A 8 8.26 -51.90 -12.00
N PHE A 9 7.01 -51.88 -11.54
CA PHE A 9 6.22 -50.64 -11.41
C PHE A 9 6.83 -49.77 -10.31
N LEU A 10 7.58 -48.74 -10.69
CA LEU A 10 7.83 -47.59 -9.80
C LEU A 10 6.58 -46.70 -9.85
N THR A 11 5.69 -46.86 -8.88
CA THR A 11 4.72 -45.82 -8.52
C THR A 11 5.49 -44.68 -7.85
N LEU A 12 6.06 -43.79 -8.67
CA LEU A 12 6.62 -42.52 -8.19
C LEU A 12 5.45 -41.58 -7.87
N SER A 13 5.28 -41.38 -6.57
CA SER A 13 4.36 -40.47 -5.90
C SER A 13 4.33 -39.10 -6.58
N LEU A 14 3.22 -38.81 -7.26
CA LEU A 14 2.92 -37.50 -7.87
C LEU A 14 2.33 -36.48 -6.87
N PHE A 15 2.41 -36.75 -5.57
CA PHE A 15 1.93 -35.87 -4.50
C PHE A 15 3.10 -35.24 -3.76
N ALA A 16 3.63 -34.10 -4.23
CA ALA A 16 4.50 -33.23 -3.41
C ALA A 16 4.81 -31.84 -4.00
N ALA A 17 4.32 -31.45 -5.18
CA ALA A 17 4.74 -30.18 -5.79
C ALA A 17 3.98 -28.92 -5.28
N ALA A 18 2.89 -29.08 -4.51
CA ALA A 18 1.96 -27.98 -4.18
C ALA A 18 1.74 -27.73 -2.68
N GLN A 19 2.60 -28.27 -1.82
CA GLN A 19 2.49 -28.14 -0.35
C GLN A 19 3.71 -27.41 0.21
N GLN A 20 3.79 -26.11 -0.08
CA GLN A 20 4.91 -25.25 0.33
C GLN A 20 4.62 -24.45 1.62
N GLY A 21 3.41 -24.53 2.18
CA GLY A 21 3.04 -23.77 3.38
C GLY A 21 3.44 -24.42 4.70
N ASP A 22 3.74 -25.72 4.73
CA ASP A 22 4.02 -26.41 5.99
C ASP A 22 5.39 -26.03 6.56
N GLU A 23 5.40 -25.50 7.80
CA GLU A 23 6.62 -25.24 8.54
C GLU A 23 7.25 -26.57 9.03
N LYS A 24 8.53 -26.77 8.71
CA LYS A 24 9.24 -28.02 9.01
C LYS A 24 9.31 -28.25 10.52
N GLY A 25 8.85 -29.42 10.97
CA GLY A 25 8.88 -29.81 12.38
C GLY A 25 7.70 -29.28 13.21
N VAL A 26 6.75 -28.60 12.57
CA VAL A 26 5.51 -28.14 13.21
C VAL A 26 4.38 -29.13 12.97
N THR A 27 3.62 -29.44 14.01
CA THR A 27 2.39 -30.22 13.91
C THR A 27 1.25 -29.35 13.39
N MET A 28 0.68 -29.74 12.25
CA MET A 28 -0.39 -29.01 11.55
C MET A 28 -1.79 -29.55 11.87
N ASP A 29 -1.98 -30.06 13.09
CA ASP A 29 -3.24 -30.71 13.47
C ASP A 29 -4.37 -29.69 13.70
N PRO A 30 -5.63 -30.09 13.47
CA PRO A 30 -6.77 -29.24 13.78
C PRO A 30 -6.95 -29.02 15.27
N VAL A 31 -6.98 -27.74 15.69
CA VAL A 31 -7.33 -27.34 17.06
C VAL A 31 -8.84 -27.21 17.27
N VAL A 32 -9.61 -27.08 16.19
CA VAL A 32 -11.08 -26.93 16.26
C VAL A 32 -11.70 -28.32 16.16
N PRO A 33 -12.49 -28.77 17.15
CA PRO A 33 -13.18 -30.06 17.07
C PRO A 33 -14.11 -30.14 15.86
N GLU A 34 -14.06 -31.22 15.09
CA GLU A 34 -14.87 -31.38 13.87
C GLU A 34 -16.38 -31.25 14.15
N SER A 35 -16.86 -31.75 15.29
CA SER A 35 -18.26 -31.63 15.72
C SER A 35 -18.74 -30.18 15.97
N LYS A 36 -17.80 -29.23 16.12
CA LYS A 36 -18.10 -27.80 16.31
C LYS A 36 -18.01 -26.99 15.01
N ILE A 37 -17.55 -27.59 13.91
CA ILE A 37 -17.40 -26.91 12.62
C ILE A 37 -18.73 -27.03 11.85
N PRO A 38 -19.46 -25.91 11.62
CA PRO A 38 -20.67 -25.96 10.81
C PRO A 38 -20.34 -26.19 9.32
N PRO A 39 -21.30 -26.74 8.54
CA PRO A 39 -21.16 -26.81 7.10
C PRO A 39 -21.03 -25.42 6.48
N SER A 40 -20.47 -25.34 5.27
CA SER A 40 -20.27 -24.07 4.56
C SER A 40 -20.83 -24.15 3.14
N PRO A 41 -22.17 -24.26 3.03
CA PRO A 41 -22.85 -24.30 1.75
C PRO A 41 -22.66 -22.99 0.99
N VAL A 42 -22.87 -23.04 -0.32
CA VAL A 42 -23.07 -21.82 -1.11
C VAL A 42 -24.48 -21.33 -0.80
N LEU A 43 -24.59 -20.11 -0.25
CA LEU A 43 -25.87 -19.47 0.04
C LEU A 43 -26.30 -18.62 -1.15
N GLY A 44 -27.60 -18.56 -1.43
CA GLY A 44 -28.16 -17.49 -2.26
C GLY A 44 -28.20 -16.16 -1.51
N VAL A 45 -28.51 -15.07 -2.23
CA VAL A 45 -28.53 -13.71 -1.66
C VAL A 45 -29.42 -13.59 -0.43
N GLU A 46 -30.66 -14.11 -0.47
CA GLU A 46 -31.59 -14.02 0.66
C GLU A 46 -31.09 -14.74 1.93
N ASP A 47 -30.43 -15.88 1.78
CA ASP A 47 -29.90 -16.64 2.92
C ASP A 47 -28.60 -16.04 3.46
N ALA A 48 -27.77 -15.46 2.59
CA ALA A 48 -26.60 -14.68 3.02
C ALA A 48 -27.01 -13.42 3.79
N LEU A 49 -28.10 -12.74 3.41
CA LEU A 49 -28.60 -11.60 4.19
C LEU A 49 -29.01 -12.01 5.61
N LYS A 50 -29.54 -13.22 5.80
CA LYS A 50 -29.89 -13.77 7.12
C LYS A 50 -28.67 -14.15 7.95
N SER A 51 -27.51 -14.39 7.33
CA SER A 51 -26.28 -14.75 8.05
C SER A 51 -25.55 -13.53 8.63
N PHE A 52 -25.91 -12.32 8.22
CA PHE A 52 -25.27 -11.09 8.69
C PHE A 52 -25.75 -10.64 10.07
N LYS A 53 -24.79 -10.26 10.90
CA LYS A 53 -24.97 -9.56 12.17
C LYS A 53 -24.38 -8.17 12.01
N LEU A 54 -25.25 -7.17 11.96
CA LEU A 54 -24.88 -5.78 11.71
C LEU A 54 -25.04 -4.95 12.99
N ALA A 55 -24.24 -3.89 13.14
CA ALA A 55 -24.38 -2.94 14.23
C ALA A 55 -25.80 -2.36 14.29
N PRO A 56 -26.35 -2.10 15.50
CA PRO A 56 -27.69 -1.54 15.65
C PRO A 56 -27.85 -0.22 14.88
N GLY A 57 -29.04 -0.03 14.29
CA GLY A 57 -29.38 1.19 13.56
C GLY A 57 -28.98 1.19 12.07
N PHE A 58 -28.41 0.10 11.56
CA PHE A 58 -28.04 -0.06 10.16
C PHE A 58 -28.83 -1.18 9.48
N VAL A 59 -28.89 -1.13 8.15
CA VAL A 59 -29.39 -2.21 7.29
C VAL A 59 -28.39 -2.46 6.17
N ILE A 60 -28.34 -3.71 5.70
CA ILE A 60 -27.53 -4.16 4.56
C ILE A 60 -28.46 -4.62 3.44
N GLU A 61 -28.17 -4.18 2.22
CA GLU A 61 -29.00 -4.38 1.02
C GLU A 61 -28.11 -4.84 -0.14
N PRO A 62 -28.51 -5.83 -0.95
CA PRO A 62 -27.78 -6.21 -2.16
C PRO A 62 -27.97 -5.12 -3.23
N VAL A 63 -26.86 -4.62 -3.78
CA VAL A 63 -26.86 -3.67 -4.91
C VAL A 63 -26.61 -4.41 -6.22
N ALA A 64 -25.67 -5.35 -6.21
CA ALA A 64 -25.41 -6.25 -7.32
C ALA A 64 -25.05 -7.63 -6.78
N ALA A 65 -25.53 -8.67 -7.44
CA ALA A 65 -25.24 -10.06 -7.14
C ALA A 65 -25.11 -10.84 -8.43
N GLU A 66 -24.69 -12.09 -8.32
CA GLU A 66 -24.69 -13.02 -9.44
C GLU A 66 -26.06 -13.09 -10.15
N PRO A 67 -26.12 -13.15 -11.50
CA PRO A 67 -25.00 -13.22 -12.44
C PRO A 67 -24.46 -11.85 -12.93
N LEU A 68 -24.90 -10.71 -12.34
CA LEU A 68 -24.46 -9.38 -12.79
C LEU A 68 -22.99 -9.10 -12.47
N VAL A 69 -22.48 -9.67 -11.39
CA VAL A 69 -21.09 -9.51 -10.96
C VAL A 69 -20.49 -10.88 -10.59
N ASP A 70 -19.21 -11.07 -10.89
CA ASP A 70 -18.50 -12.33 -10.70
C ASP A 70 -17.11 -12.09 -10.07
N THR A 71 -16.87 -12.65 -8.88
CA THR A 71 -15.59 -12.53 -8.13
C THR A 71 -15.05 -11.08 -8.09
N PRO A 72 -15.83 -10.09 -7.61
CA PRO A 72 -15.40 -8.71 -7.57
C PRO A 72 -14.35 -8.52 -6.49
N VAL A 73 -13.30 -7.75 -6.80
CA VAL A 73 -12.24 -7.45 -5.82
C VAL A 73 -12.12 -5.98 -5.49
N CYS A 74 -12.48 -5.08 -6.41
CA CYS A 74 -12.51 -3.63 -6.20
C CYS A 74 -13.44 -2.96 -7.22
N LEU A 75 -13.80 -1.71 -6.98
CA LEU A 75 -14.55 -0.89 -7.92
C LEU A 75 -14.11 0.58 -7.88
N ASP A 76 -14.56 1.34 -8.88
CA ASP A 76 -14.64 2.80 -8.87
C ASP A 76 -16.03 3.24 -9.34
N PHE A 77 -16.44 4.46 -9.03
CA PHE A 77 -17.66 5.05 -9.56
C PHE A 77 -17.31 6.10 -10.63
N ASP A 78 -17.95 6.02 -11.79
CA ASP A 78 -17.85 7.10 -12.77
C ASP A 78 -18.69 8.31 -12.35
N PRO A 79 -18.54 9.49 -12.99
CA PRO A 79 -19.27 10.68 -12.57
C PRO A 79 -20.80 10.60 -12.70
N ALA A 80 -21.34 9.60 -13.40
CA ALA A 80 -22.76 9.31 -13.46
C ALA A 80 -23.22 8.41 -12.29
N GLY A 81 -22.29 7.96 -11.45
CA GLY A 81 -22.54 7.08 -10.31
C GLY A 81 -22.62 5.60 -10.66
N ARG A 82 -22.23 5.21 -11.89
CA ARG A 82 -22.22 3.81 -12.31
C ARG A 82 -20.99 3.10 -11.74
N MET A 83 -21.11 1.83 -11.39
CA MET A 83 -20.01 1.06 -10.80
C MET A 83 -19.15 0.42 -11.87
N TRP A 84 -17.85 0.71 -11.85
CA TRP A 84 -16.83 0.06 -12.67
C TRP A 84 -16.12 -0.97 -11.81
N VAL A 85 -16.44 -2.24 -12.01
CA VAL A 85 -16.04 -3.34 -11.13
C VAL A 85 -14.93 -4.16 -11.77
N CYS A 86 -13.88 -4.41 -10.98
CA CYS A 86 -12.78 -5.30 -11.34
C CYS A 86 -13.09 -6.73 -10.85
N GLU A 87 -13.24 -7.66 -11.80
CA GLU A 87 -13.55 -9.07 -11.57
C GLU A 87 -12.27 -9.91 -11.68
N MET A 88 -11.85 -10.55 -10.58
CA MET A 88 -10.59 -11.33 -10.49
C MET A 88 -10.84 -12.83 -10.60
N ARG A 89 -11.57 -13.24 -11.64
CA ARG A 89 -12.10 -14.61 -11.83
C ARG A 89 -11.05 -15.73 -11.86
N GLY A 90 -9.80 -15.40 -12.20
CA GLY A 90 -8.70 -16.35 -12.24
C GLY A 90 -8.00 -16.59 -10.91
N TYR A 91 -8.41 -15.99 -9.79
CA TYR A 91 -7.76 -16.18 -8.49
C TYR A 91 -8.11 -17.53 -7.86
N MET A 92 -7.12 -18.38 -7.54
CA MET A 92 -7.30 -19.68 -6.89
C MET A 92 -8.53 -20.49 -7.40
N PRO A 93 -8.61 -20.77 -8.72
CA PRO A 93 -9.73 -21.49 -9.32
C PRO A 93 -9.87 -22.93 -8.80
N ASP A 94 -8.80 -23.49 -8.24
CA ASP A 94 -8.83 -24.68 -7.41
C ASP A 94 -7.79 -24.57 -6.28
N ILE A 95 -7.74 -25.57 -5.41
CA ILE A 95 -6.81 -25.64 -4.27
C ILE A 95 -5.32 -25.59 -4.66
N ASP A 96 -4.99 -25.91 -5.91
CA ASP A 96 -3.62 -25.91 -6.44
C ASP A 96 -3.32 -24.66 -7.29
N GLY A 97 -4.30 -23.75 -7.43
CA GLY A 97 -4.27 -22.60 -8.34
C GLY A 97 -3.99 -22.98 -9.80
N LYS A 98 -4.55 -24.10 -10.29
CA LYS A 98 -4.45 -24.51 -11.69
C LYS A 98 -5.38 -23.66 -12.55
N GLY A 99 -4.80 -22.95 -13.52
CA GLY A 99 -5.56 -22.05 -14.40
C GLY A 99 -5.46 -20.57 -14.03
N GLU A 100 -4.74 -20.22 -12.96
CA GLU A 100 -4.52 -18.80 -12.58
C GLU A 100 -3.80 -17.97 -13.65
N SER A 101 -3.03 -18.63 -14.54
CA SER A 101 -2.36 -17.98 -15.67
C SER A 101 -3.29 -17.74 -16.87
N VAL A 102 -4.53 -18.21 -16.83
CA VAL A 102 -5.52 -17.95 -17.87
C VAL A 102 -6.11 -16.56 -17.64
N PRO A 103 -6.05 -15.65 -18.63
CA PRO A 103 -6.57 -14.30 -18.48
C PRO A 103 -8.09 -14.33 -18.56
N GLU A 104 -8.77 -14.56 -17.44
CA GLU A 104 -10.24 -14.61 -17.36
C GLU A 104 -10.86 -13.41 -16.63
N GLY A 105 -10.02 -12.54 -16.07
CA GLY A 105 -10.42 -11.33 -15.38
C GLY A 105 -11.01 -10.28 -16.30
N ARG A 106 -11.81 -9.39 -15.73
CA ARG A 106 -12.62 -8.41 -16.47
C ARG A 106 -12.72 -7.08 -15.72
N ILE A 107 -13.04 -6.03 -16.47
CA ILE A 107 -13.61 -4.79 -15.95
C ILE A 107 -15.01 -4.67 -16.54
N VAL A 108 -16.00 -4.52 -15.67
CA VAL A 108 -17.42 -4.43 -16.05
C VAL A 108 -18.03 -3.14 -15.54
N ILE A 109 -19.07 -2.66 -16.22
CA ILE A 109 -19.88 -1.51 -15.82
C ILE A 109 -21.23 -2.05 -15.37
N LEU A 110 -21.64 -1.67 -14.16
CA LEU A 110 -22.95 -1.98 -13.60
C LEU A 110 -23.75 -0.70 -13.44
N GLU A 111 -25.00 -0.74 -13.91
CA GLU A 111 -25.89 0.42 -13.98
C GLU A 111 -27.24 0.06 -13.36
N ASP A 112 -27.79 1.02 -12.62
CA ASP A 112 -29.18 1.06 -12.16
C ASP A 112 -29.95 1.93 -13.16
N THR A 113 -30.78 1.32 -13.99
CA THR A 113 -31.48 1.98 -15.10
C THR A 113 -32.88 2.45 -14.75
N ASP A 114 -33.45 1.96 -13.65
CA ASP A 114 -34.78 2.35 -13.15
C ASP A 114 -34.73 3.20 -11.85
N SER A 115 -33.53 3.43 -11.32
CA SER A 115 -33.25 4.22 -10.11
C SER A 115 -33.85 3.62 -8.83
N ASP A 116 -34.00 2.29 -8.76
CA ASP A 116 -34.45 1.59 -7.54
C ASP A 116 -33.34 1.37 -6.49
N GLY A 117 -32.11 1.74 -6.84
CA GLY A 117 -30.92 1.63 -6.02
C GLY A 117 -30.19 0.29 -6.18
N LYS A 118 -30.53 -0.53 -7.18
CA LYS A 118 -29.88 -1.79 -7.53
C LYS A 118 -29.44 -1.78 -8.99
N ALA A 119 -28.33 -2.45 -9.28
CA ALA A 119 -27.92 -2.63 -10.65
C ALA A 119 -28.83 -3.65 -11.36
N ASP A 120 -29.28 -3.31 -12.57
CA ASP A 120 -30.07 -4.19 -13.44
C ASP A 120 -29.40 -4.43 -14.80
N LYS A 121 -28.39 -3.61 -15.15
CA LYS A 121 -27.66 -3.68 -16.41
C LYS A 121 -26.18 -3.93 -16.18
N ARG A 122 -25.60 -4.78 -17.03
CA ARG A 122 -24.18 -5.13 -17.05
C ARG A 122 -23.59 -4.90 -18.44
N THR A 123 -22.42 -4.30 -18.52
CA THR A 123 -21.61 -4.18 -19.74
C THR A 123 -20.18 -4.62 -19.49
N VAL A 124 -19.64 -5.53 -20.30
CA VAL A 124 -18.21 -5.89 -20.24
C VAL A 124 -17.43 -4.81 -20.97
N PHE A 125 -16.63 -4.03 -20.24
CA PHE A 125 -15.79 -3.00 -20.81
C PHE A 125 -14.45 -3.57 -21.30
N LEU A 126 -13.79 -4.36 -20.46
CA LEU A 126 -12.58 -5.10 -20.80
C LEU A 126 -12.68 -6.54 -20.34
N ASP A 127 -12.17 -7.44 -21.16
CA ASP A 127 -12.01 -8.85 -20.84
C ASP A 127 -10.55 -9.29 -21.04
N LYS A 128 -10.28 -10.56 -20.73
CA LYS A 128 -8.98 -11.20 -20.91
C LYS A 128 -7.86 -10.50 -20.14
N LEU A 129 -8.17 -10.08 -18.91
CA LEU A 129 -7.19 -9.58 -17.96
C LEU A 129 -6.67 -10.72 -17.09
N LEU A 130 -5.39 -10.68 -16.78
CA LEU A 130 -4.73 -11.66 -15.95
C LEU A 130 -4.64 -11.15 -14.51
N LEU A 131 -5.51 -11.70 -13.65
CA LEU A 131 -5.60 -11.34 -12.23
C LEU A 131 -5.63 -9.82 -12.02
N PRO A 132 -6.58 -9.07 -12.62
CA PRO A 132 -6.67 -7.64 -12.40
C PRO A 132 -7.05 -7.34 -10.94
N ARG A 133 -6.51 -6.26 -10.38
CA ARG A 133 -6.66 -5.94 -8.94
C ARG A 133 -7.03 -4.49 -8.66
N SER A 134 -7.13 -3.64 -9.68
CA SER A 134 -7.40 -2.21 -9.50
C SER A 134 -8.00 -1.62 -10.76
N VAL A 135 -8.93 -0.69 -10.55
CA VAL A 135 -9.60 0.08 -11.60
C VAL A 135 -9.80 1.51 -11.09
N ALA A 136 -9.58 2.50 -11.94
CA ALA A 136 -9.94 3.89 -11.70
C ALA A 136 -10.40 4.54 -13.00
N VAL A 137 -11.58 5.15 -12.97
CA VAL A 137 -12.11 5.95 -14.07
C VAL A 137 -11.44 7.31 -14.02
N PHE A 138 -10.77 7.69 -15.11
CA PHE A 138 -10.02 8.94 -15.18
C PHE A 138 -10.08 9.53 -16.58
N GLY A 139 -10.59 10.76 -16.67
CA GLY A 139 -10.78 11.49 -17.91
C GLY A 139 -11.62 10.71 -18.92
N ASP A 140 -11.11 10.64 -20.14
CA ASP A 140 -11.69 9.87 -21.23
C ASP A 140 -11.29 8.39 -21.21
N GLY A 141 -10.72 7.88 -20.12
CA GLY A 141 -10.17 6.53 -20.04
C GLY A 141 -10.38 5.79 -18.72
N VAL A 142 -9.72 4.64 -18.61
CA VAL A 142 -9.68 3.79 -17.42
C VAL A 142 -8.22 3.39 -17.15
N LEU A 143 -7.75 3.67 -15.94
CA LEU A 143 -6.48 3.20 -15.40
C LEU A 143 -6.71 1.87 -14.67
N PHE A 144 -5.86 0.87 -14.91
CA PHE A 144 -6.01 -0.44 -14.28
C PHE A 144 -4.68 -1.17 -14.15
N LEU A 145 -4.65 -2.16 -13.26
CA LEU A 145 -3.53 -3.09 -13.10
C LEU A 145 -3.87 -4.43 -13.72
N ASP A 146 -2.99 -4.91 -14.58
CA ASP A 146 -3.11 -6.20 -15.26
C ASP A 146 -1.82 -7.00 -15.13
N GLU A 147 -1.88 -8.07 -14.34
CA GLU A 147 -0.76 -8.90 -13.89
C GLU A 147 0.42 -8.14 -13.26
N HIS A 148 1.34 -7.62 -14.09
CA HIS A 148 2.55 -6.88 -13.73
C HIS A 148 2.52 -5.42 -14.20
N ARG A 149 1.53 -5.06 -15.02
CA ARG A 149 1.51 -3.83 -15.80
C ARG A 149 0.55 -2.82 -15.20
N LEU A 150 0.98 -1.56 -15.20
CA LEU A 150 0.09 -0.41 -15.09
C LEU A 150 -0.35 -0.01 -16.49
N CYS A 151 -1.65 -0.03 -16.74
CA CYS A 151 -2.25 0.19 -18.05
C CYS A 151 -3.28 1.31 -17.99
N TRP A 152 -3.42 2.04 -19.09
CA TRP A 152 -4.52 2.96 -19.32
C TRP A 152 -5.14 2.70 -20.69
N ILE A 153 -6.46 2.72 -20.78
CA ILE A 153 -7.16 2.61 -22.06
C ILE A 153 -8.16 3.75 -22.21
N LYS A 154 -8.21 4.31 -23.41
CA LYS A 154 -9.21 5.30 -23.79
C LYS A 154 -10.58 4.66 -23.95
N ARG A 155 -11.64 5.42 -23.72
CA ARG A 155 -13.04 5.02 -23.87
C ARG A 155 -13.69 5.69 -25.08
N LYS A 156 -14.59 4.96 -25.71
CA LYS A 156 -15.59 5.45 -26.67
C LYS A 156 -16.96 5.06 -26.14
N GLY A 157 -17.53 5.93 -25.30
CA GLY A 157 -18.70 5.58 -24.48
C GLY A 157 -18.33 4.46 -23.51
N ASP A 158 -19.13 3.39 -23.51
CA ASP A 158 -18.94 2.22 -22.63
C ASP A 158 -18.11 1.10 -23.28
N ALA A 159 -17.36 1.41 -24.34
CA ALA A 159 -16.45 0.50 -25.03
C ALA A 159 -15.00 1.03 -25.03
N PRO A 160 -14.00 0.14 -25.06
CA PRO A 160 -12.60 0.55 -25.20
C PRO A 160 -12.35 1.15 -26.59
N ASP A 161 -11.54 2.20 -26.64
CA ASP A 161 -11.11 2.86 -27.88
C ASP A 161 -9.66 2.49 -28.20
N GLY A 162 -9.49 1.42 -28.99
CA GLY A 162 -8.18 0.92 -29.39
C GLY A 162 -7.55 -0.06 -28.39
N THR A 163 -6.22 -0.01 -28.25
CA THR A 163 -5.45 -0.89 -27.36
C THR A 163 -5.03 -0.16 -26.10
N ALA A 164 -4.88 -0.92 -25.00
CA ALA A 164 -4.39 -0.35 -23.76
C ALA A 164 -2.94 0.15 -23.91
N GLN A 165 -2.70 1.40 -23.51
CA GLN A 165 -1.37 1.95 -23.29
C GLN A 165 -0.77 1.32 -22.04
N VAL A 166 0.39 0.68 -22.18
CA VAL A 166 1.19 0.25 -21.03
C VAL A 166 2.00 1.44 -20.54
N ILE A 167 1.72 1.90 -19.31
CA ILE A 167 2.42 3.03 -18.68
C ILE A 167 3.74 2.54 -18.07
N ASP A 168 3.68 1.45 -17.31
CA ASP A 168 4.85 0.78 -16.74
C ASP A 168 4.63 -0.74 -16.83
N PRO A 169 5.45 -1.47 -17.61
CA PRO A 169 5.29 -2.91 -17.80
C PRO A 169 5.68 -3.74 -16.57
N LYS A 170 6.38 -3.12 -15.61
CA LYS A 170 6.97 -3.77 -14.43
C LYS A 170 6.46 -3.16 -13.12
N PHE A 171 5.35 -2.43 -13.19
CA PHE A 171 4.80 -1.71 -12.04
C PHE A 171 4.53 -2.63 -10.84
N CYS A 172 4.08 -3.86 -11.12
CA CYS A 172 3.79 -4.91 -10.13
C CYS A 172 4.69 -6.14 -10.33
N GLU A 173 5.94 -5.98 -10.78
CA GLU A 173 6.88 -7.08 -10.98
C GLU A 173 7.28 -7.74 -9.64
N GLY A 174 7.41 -9.06 -9.64
CA GLY A 174 7.79 -9.85 -8.45
C GLY A 174 6.63 -10.15 -7.49
N GLY A 175 6.93 -11.02 -6.51
CA GLY A 175 6.01 -11.44 -5.45
C GLY A 175 4.88 -12.36 -5.91
N ASN A 176 4.25 -13.04 -4.95
CA ASN A 176 2.95 -13.68 -5.19
C ASN A 176 1.84 -12.63 -5.27
N VAL A 177 0.67 -13.05 -5.73
CA VAL A 177 -0.49 -12.19 -5.97
C VAL A 177 -0.96 -11.41 -4.73
N GLU A 178 -0.76 -11.94 -3.51
CA GLU A 178 -1.13 -11.27 -2.25
C GLU A 178 -0.17 -10.12 -1.87
N HIS A 179 0.98 -10.03 -2.54
CA HIS A 179 2.01 -9.03 -2.30
C HIS A 179 2.26 -8.11 -3.50
N LYS A 180 1.25 -7.92 -4.35
CA LYS A 180 1.31 -6.99 -5.49
C LYS A 180 0.61 -5.66 -5.20
N PRO A 181 1.07 -4.55 -5.80
CA PRO A 181 0.37 -3.27 -5.76
C PRO A 181 -1.10 -3.41 -6.12
N ASN A 182 -1.92 -2.66 -5.40
CA ASN A 182 -3.36 -2.62 -5.59
C ASN A 182 -3.94 -1.33 -4.99
N GLY A 183 -5.23 -1.13 -5.25
CA GLY A 183 -5.83 0.19 -5.18
C GLY A 183 -5.40 1.06 -6.35
N LEU A 184 -6.15 2.13 -6.59
CA LEU A 184 -5.80 3.27 -7.44
C LEU A 184 -6.56 4.44 -6.83
N MET A 185 -6.15 4.84 -5.62
CA MET A 185 -6.91 5.80 -4.83
C MET A 185 -6.50 7.23 -5.21
N PRO A 186 -7.38 8.05 -5.81
CA PRO A 186 -7.09 9.44 -6.08
C PRO A 186 -6.97 10.22 -4.77
N ASN A 187 -6.05 11.18 -4.71
CA ASN A 187 -5.84 12.04 -3.55
C ASN A 187 -5.97 13.54 -3.90
N LEU A 188 -5.94 14.42 -2.88
CA LEU A 188 -6.17 15.86 -3.05
C LEU A 188 -5.11 16.49 -3.95
N ASP A 189 -3.87 16.00 -3.89
CA ASP A 189 -2.74 16.46 -4.72
C ASP A 189 -2.78 15.98 -6.16
N ASN A 190 -3.94 15.50 -6.62
CA ASN A 190 -4.19 15.04 -7.98
C ASN A 190 -3.30 13.85 -8.39
N CYS A 191 -2.76 13.14 -7.40
CA CYS A 191 -2.02 11.89 -7.54
C CYS A 191 -2.91 10.69 -7.17
N TYR A 192 -2.60 9.53 -7.75
CA TYR A 192 -3.10 8.22 -7.37
C TYR A 192 -2.07 7.51 -6.49
N TYR A 193 -2.55 6.96 -5.37
CA TYR A 193 -1.75 6.16 -4.45
C TYR A 193 -2.25 4.72 -4.41
N LEU A 194 -1.33 3.81 -4.08
CA LEU A 194 -1.57 2.38 -4.05
C LEU A 194 -1.05 1.78 -2.74
N ALA A 195 -1.71 0.74 -2.26
CA ALA A 195 -1.13 -0.14 -1.27
C ALA A 195 -0.04 -0.99 -1.93
N LYS A 196 0.90 -1.49 -1.12
CA LYS A 196 2.05 -2.31 -1.54
C LYS A 196 2.93 -1.63 -2.61
N SER A 197 2.99 -0.30 -2.59
CA SER A 197 3.77 0.50 -3.53
C SER A 197 4.49 1.65 -2.85
N ASP A 198 5.68 1.96 -3.34
CA ASP A 198 6.47 3.17 -3.07
C ASP A 198 6.41 4.14 -4.26
N LYS A 199 5.44 3.95 -5.16
CA LYS A 199 5.18 4.80 -6.32
C LYS A 199 3.81 5.46 -6.21
N ARG A 200 3.72 6.72 -6.63
CA ARG A 200 2.46 7.42 -6.89
C ARG A 200 2.39 7.81 -8.36
N ILE A 201 1.17 7.95 -8.87
CA ILE A 201 0.93 8.18 -10.30
C ILE A 201 0.18 9.49 -10.48
N ARG A 202 0.57 10.32 -11.45
CA ARG A 202 -0.15 11.55 -11.79
C ARG A 202 -0.28 11.68 -13.31
N ARG A 203 -1.36 12.28 -13.79
CA ARG A 203 -1.46 12.72 -15.18
C ARG A 203 -1.02 14.19 -15.27
N SER A 204 -0.07 14.47 -16.15
CA SER A 204 0.38 15.82 -16.49
C SER A 204 0.02 16.17 -17.94
N SER A 205 0.45 17.35 -18.41
CA SER A 205 0.29 17.75 -19.81
C SER A 205 1.13 16.92 -20.79
N THR A 206 2.18 16.24 -20.32
CA THR A 206 3.09 15.45 -21.15
C THR A 206 2.80 13.95 -21.10
N GLY A 207 1.97 13.48 -20.16
CA GLY A 207 1.58 12.08 -20.08
C GLY A 207 1.32 11.61 -18.66
N TRP A 208 1.59 10.33 -18.41
CA TRP A 208 1.57 9.74 -17.07
C TRP A 208 2.95 9.87 -16.43
N GLU A 209 2.98 10.37 -15.20
CA GLU A 209 4.18 10.53 -14.39
C GLU A 209 4.11 9.57 -13.21
N ILE A 210 5.24 8.92 -12.93
CA ILE A 210 5.42 8.04 -11.77
C ILE A 210 6.48 8.66 -10.89
N GLU A 211 6.11 8.94 -9.65
CA GLU A 211 6.98 9.57 -8.66
C GLU A 211 7.16 8.66 -7.45
N PRO A 212 8.31 8.72 -6.75
CA PRO A 212 8.48 8.02 -5.49
C PRO A 212 7.53 8.57 -4.41
N THR A 213 7.10 7.68 -3.52
CA THR A 213 6.38 7.98 -2.28
C THR A 213 6.76 6.96 -1.21
N THR A 214 6.29 7.16 0.03
CA THR A 214 6.56 6.22 1.13
C THR A 214 5.84 4.91 0.83
N PHE A 215 6.53 3.79 1.02
CA PHE A 215 5.92 2.46 0.88
C PHE A 215 4.79 2.28 1.91
N ARG A 216 3.59 1.90 1.47
CA ARG A 216 2.42 1.76 2.34
C ARG A 216 1.71 0.43 2.17
N GLY A 217 1.45 -0.24 3.29
CA GLY A 217 0.48 -1.33 3.39
C GLY A 217 0.70 -2.54 2.48
N GLN A 218 -0.37 -3.33 2.32
CA GLN A 218 -0.41 -4.53 1.51
C GLN A 218 -1.67 -4.61 0.62
N TRP A 219 -2.87 -4.27 1.12
CA TRP A 219 -4.12 -4.34 0.33
C TRP A 219 -5.06 -3.14 0.49
N GLY A 220 -5.18 -2.55 1.68
CA GLY A 220 -6.04 -1.39 1.91
C GLY A 220 -5.30 -0.07 1.76
N ILE A 221 -5.89 0.88 1.03
CA ILE A 221 -5.52 2.29 1.04
C ILE A 221 -6.77 3.18 0.96
N ALA A 222 -6.83 4.21 1.81
CA ALA A 222 -7.90 5.19 1.87
C ALA A 222 -7.35 6.57 2.28
N ARG A 223 -8.22 7.59 2.31
CA ARG A 223 -7.87 8.96 2.72
C ARG A 223 -8.95 9.66 3.53
N ASP A 224 -8.55 10.67 4.29
CA ASP A 224 -9.47 11.64 4.89
C ASP A 224 -9.75 12.85 3.97
N ASP A 225 -10.53 13.81 4.48
CA ASP A 225 -10.85 15.07 3.78
C ASP A 225 -9.66 16.01 3.56
N TYR A 226 -8.53 15.74 4.21
CA TYR A 226 -7.33 16.59 4.19
C TYR A 226 -6.19 15.97 3.40
N GLY A 227 -6.44 14.81 2.77
CA GLY A 227 -5.50 14.12 1.89
C GLY A 227 -4.47 13.28 2.62
N ARG A 228 -4.65 13.06 3.92
CA ARG A 228 -3.86 12.10 4.70
C ARG A 228 -4.27 10.69 4.32
N LEU A 229 -3.28 9.79 4.25
CA LEU A 229 -3.50 8.41 3.84
C LEU A 229 -3.67 7.48 5.03
N TYR A 230 -4.49 6.46 4.83
CA TYR A 230 -4.71 5.35 5.73
C TYR A 230 -4.45 4.05 4.97
N HIS A 231 -3.84 3.08 5.62
CA HIS A 231 -3.44 1.84 4.98
C HIS A 231 -3.37 0.69 5.98
N ASN A 232 -3.24 -0.55 5.51
CA ASN A 232 -3.12 -1.72 6.37
C ASN A 232 -2.21 -2.80 5.80
N ASN A 233 -1.97 -3.83 6.61
CA ASN A 233 -1.39 -5.10 6.17
C ASN A 233 -2.18 -6.26 6.77
N ASN A 234 -1.84 -7.50 6.42
CA ASN A 234 -2.58 -8.70 6.82
C ASN A 234 -2.91 -8.76 8.34
N SER A 235 -1.95 -8.36 9.18
CA SER A 235 -2.03 -8.49 10.64
C SER A 235 -2.37 -7.19 11.37
N THR A 236 -2.57 -6.07 10.66
CA THR A 236 -2.91 -4.79 11.27
C THR A 236 -4.01 -4.09 10.51
N LEU A 237 -5.15 -3.85 11.16
CA LEU A 237 -6.37 -3.36 10.50
C LEU A 237 -6.27 -1.92 9.98
N LEU A 238 -5.49 -1.07 10.66
CA LEU A 238 -5.44 0.35 10.31
C LEU A 238 -4.14 1.00 10.79
N PHE A 239 -3.41 1.58 9.85
CA PHE A 239 -2.42 2.62 10.06
C PHE A 239 -2.97 3.94 9.52
N GLY A 240 -2.62 5.04 10.18
CA GLY A 240 -2.83 6.39 9.65
C GLY A 240 -1.50 7.14 9.56
N ASP A 241 -1.25 7.78 8.43
CA ASP A 241 -0.12 8.68 8.23
C ASP A 241 -0.29 9.90 9.14
N LEU A 242 0.75 10.33 9.84
CA LEU A 242 0.73 11.49 10.72
C LEU A 242 0.78 12.81 9.93
N LEU A 243 1.24 12.75 8.67
CA LEU A 243 1.39 13.87 7.75
C LEU A 243 0.72 13.56 6.40
N VAL A 244 0.50 14.58 5.57
CA VAL A 244 0.14 14.38 4.15
C VAL A 244 1.29 13.70 3.39
N PRO A 245 0.98 12.92 2.34
CA PRO A 245 2.00 12.19 1.60
C PRO A 245 3.06 13.13 0.98
N ASN A 246 4.30 12.65 0.95
CA ASN A 246 5.45 13.32 0.37
C ASN A 246 5.82 14.68 1.02
N LEU A 247 5.25 15.07 2.17
CA LEU A 247 5.69 16.28 2.88
C LEU A 247 7.18 16.21 3.23
N LEU A 248 7.64 15.01 3.63
CA LEU A 248 9.04 14.73 3.98
C LEU A 248 9.90 14.32 2.77
N GLN A 249 9.35 14.24 1.57
CA GLN A 249 10.08 13.87 0.35
C GLN A 249 10.41 15.10 -0.51
N GLY A 250 11.36 15.90 -0.05
CA GLY A 250 11.72 17.17 -0.68
C GLY A 250 13.21 17.36 -0.98
N ASN A 251 14.08 16.55 -0.38
CA ASN A 251 15.52 16.66 -0.50
C ASN A 251 16.08 15.31 -0.95
N ALA A 252 16.41 15.20 -2.24
CA ALA A 252 16.90 13.96 -2.84
C ALA A 252 18.31 13.58 -2.34
N GLY A 253 19.04 14.55 -1.78
CA GLY A 253 20.38 14.36 -1.23
C GLY A 253 20.41 13.75 0.17
N VAL A 254 19.25 13.62 0.84
CA VAL A 254 19.17 13.13 2.21
C VAL A 254 18.33 11.85 2.28
N LYS A 255 18.88 10.82 2.92
CA LYS A 255 18.12 9.60 3.23
C LYS A 255 17.59 9.67 4.66
N MET A 256 16.30 9.95 4.80
CA MET A 256 15.59 9.88 6.08
C MET A 256 14.67 8.66 6.09
N LYS A 257 14.58 7.97 7.24
CA LYS A 257 13.63 6.87 7.48
C LYS A 257 12.66 7.22 8.63
N PRO A 258 11.84 8.29 8.49
CA PRO A 258 10.90 8.67 9.53
C PRO A 258 9.79 7.61 9.62
N LYS A 259 9.37 7.28 10.84
CA LYS A 259 8.14 6.51 11.06
C LYS A 259 6.96 7.47 11.11
N ASP A 260 6.52 7.93 9.95
CA ASP A 260 5.49 8.95 9.77
C ASP A 260 4.06 8.42 9.79
N PHE A 261 3.83 7.27 10.43
CA PHE A 261 2.52 6.64 10.59
C PHE A 261 2.40 5.96 11.96
N THR A 262 1.16 5.76 12.40
CA THR A 262 0.84 5.03 13.64
C THR A 262 -0.27 4.03 13.42
N GLN A 263 -0.26 2.94 14.20
CA GLN A 263 -1.39 2.02 14.26
C GLN A 263 -2.56 2.72 14.98
N LEU A 264 -3.77 2.50 14.48
CA LEU A 264 -5.00 3.06 15.02
C LEU A 264 -5.94 1.95 15.46
N GLY A 265 -6.25 1.93 16.76
CA GLY A 265 -7.14 0.93 17.35
C GLY A 265 -6.47 -0.43 17.55
N SER A 266 -7.30 -1.41 17.91
CA SER A 266 -6.88 -2.78 18.22
C SER A 266 -7.00 -3.69 17.00
N ASN A 267 -6.15 -4.71 16.95
CA ASN A 267 -6.23 -5.80 15.97
C ASN A 267 -7.19 -6.92 16.40
N LEU A 268 -7.78 -6.83 17.60
CA LEU A 268 -8.77 -7.78 18.09
C LEU A 268 -10.02 -7.80 17.20
N VAL A 269 -10.50 -9.00 16.91
CA VAL A 269 -11.70 -9.24 16.10
C VAL A 269 -12.72 -10.08 16.87
N TYR A 270 -14.00 -9.93 16.52
CA TYR A 270 -15.12 -10.62 17.17
C TYR A 270 -15.98 -11.38 16.15
N PRO A 271 -15.48 -12.51 15.59
CA PRO A 271 -16.19 -13.26 14.56
C PRO A 271 -17.54 -13.80 15.04
N ALA A 272 -18.52 -13.86 14.13
CA ALA A 272 -19.85 -14.39 14.44
C ALA A 272 -19.87 -15.92 14.57
N ARG A 273 -18.85 -16.62 14.05
CA ARG A 273 -18.73 -18.08 13.95
C ARG A 273 -17.32 -18.57 14.35
N VAL A 274 -17.17 -19.88 14.58
CA VAL A 274 -15.85 -20.53 14.68
C VAL A 274 -15.07 -20.32 13.39
N THR A 275 -13.74 -20.24 13.45
CA THR A 275 -12.88 -19.92 12.30
C THR A 275 -11.86 -21.03 12.04
N PRO A 276 -12.27 -22.19 11.51
CA PRO A 276 -11.37 -23.31 11.26
C PRO A 276 -10.51 -23.12 10.00
N ALA A 277 -10.99 -22.44 8.97
CA ALA A 277 -10.25 -22.25 7.72
C ALA A 277 -9.33 -20.99 7.75
N VAL A 278 -8.55 -20.81 8.81
CA VAL A 278 -7.56 -19.73 8.93
C VAL A 278 -6.15 -20.27 8.71
N ASN A 279 -5.32 -19.55 7.97
CA ASN A 279 -3.90 -19.87 7.90
C ASN A 279 -3.29 -19.78 9.32
N ARG A 280 -2.56 -20.81 9.76
CA ARG A 280 -2.01 -20.91 11.12
C ARG A 280 -3.03 -21.06 12.25
N ALA A 281 -4.24 -21.57 11.97
CA ALA A 281 -5.15 -21.95 13.05
C ALA A 281 -4.53 -23.01 13.99
N TYR A 282 -3.64 -23.86 13.49
CA TYR A 282 -2.89 -24.86 14.27
C TYR A 282 -1.94 -24.25 15.32
N VAL A 283 -1.60 -22.95 15.22
CA VAL A 283 -0.76 -22.24 16.20
C VAL A 283 -1.54 -22.09 17.51
N SER A 284 -1.19 -22.93 18.47
CA SER A 284 -1.79 -22.99 19.80
C SER A 284 -0.79 -23.42 20.86
N LYS A 285 -1.06 -23.05 22.12
CA LYS A 285 -0.31 -23.53 23.29
C LYS A 285 -0.37 -25.05 23.44
N GLU A 286 -1.47 -25.67 23.02
CA GLU A 286 -1.62 -27.14 23.02
C GLU A 286 -0.66 -27.82 22.05
N HIS A 287 -0.30 -27.15 20.95
CA HIS A 287 0.73 -27.57 20.01
C HIS A 287 2.12 -26.99 20.30
N GLY A 288 2.32 -26.39 21.49
CA GLY A 288 3.63 -25.91 21.94
C GLY A 288 4.00 -24.47 21.53
N PHE A 289 3.07 -23.69 20.96
CA PHE A 289 3.31 -22.29 20.63
C PHE A 289 3.12 -21.34 21.83
N GLU A 290 3.74 -20.17 21.81
CA GLU A 290 3.65 -19.18 22.90
C GLU A 290 2.27 -18.51 23.02
N SER A 291 1.51 -18.49 21.93
CA SER A 291 0.19 -17.86 21.83
C SER A 291 -0.77 -18.69 20.99
N ASN A 292 -2.06 -18.35 21.07
CA ASN A 292 -3.10 -19.00 20.28
C ASN A 292 -3.57 -18.06 19.17
N THR A 293 -3.68 -18.55 17.94
CA THR A 293 -4.38 -17.83 16.86
C THR A 293 -5.89 -17.78 17.11
N LEU A 294 -6.44 -18.90 17.59
CA LEU A 294 -7.86 -19.05 17.91
C LEU A 294 -8.07 -19.06 19.42
N ASP A 295 -9.17 -18.46 19.88
CA ASP A 295 -9.56 -18.56 21.28
C ASP A 295 -9.83 -20.05 21.62
N PRO A 296 -9.19 -20.62 22.64
CA PRO A 296 -9.26 -22.07 22.91
C PRO A 296 -10.63 -22.54 23.39
N LYS A 297 -11.54 -21.63 23.78
CA LYS A 297 -12.89 -21.98 24.24
C LYS A 297 -13.91 -21.91 23.11
N SER A 298 -13.87 -20.81 22.35
CA SER A 298 -14.83 -20.47 21.31
C SER A 298 -14.36 -20.86 19.92
N PHE A 299 -13.07 -21.15 19.71
CA PHE A 299 -12.45 -21.46 18.41
C PHE A 299 -12.63 -20.35 17.36
N LYS A 300 -12.78 -19.11 17.84
CA LYS A 300 -12.88 -17.92 17.01
C LYS A 300 -11.53 -17.24 16.91
N LEU A 301 -11.27 -16.61 15.78
CA LEU A 301 -10.07 -15.80 15.56
C LEU A 301 -9.99 -14.70 16.63
N ILE A 302 -8.83 -14.56 17.27
CA ILE A 302 -8.62 -13.56 18.33
C ILE A 302 -8.24 -12.20 17.73
N SER A 303 -7.30 -12.21 16.78
CA SER A 303 -6.71 -11.03 16.16
C SER A 303 -6.70 -11.20 14.64
N THR A 304 -6.84 -10.10 13.90
CA THR A 304 -6.86 -10.09 12.43
C THR A 304 -5.68 -10.86 11.82
N THR A 305 -5.94 -11.58 10.74
CA THR A 305 -4.91 -12.29 9.96
C THR A 305 -5.01 -12.04 8.46
N ALA A 306 -6.13 -11.51 7.98
CA ALA A 306 -6.37 -11.17 6.59
C ALA A 306 -7.17 -9.87 6.47
N SER A 307 -6.62 -8.79 7.05
CA SER A 307 -7.11 -7.44 6.78
C SER A 307 -6.99 -7.13 5.29
N ALA A 308 -8.08 -6.73 4.66
CA ALA A 308 -8.16 -6.43 3.24
C ALA A 308 -8.50 -4.95 3.02
N GLY A 309 -9.36 -4.62 2.06
CA GLY A 309 -9.66 -3.24 1.73
C GLY A 309 -10.32 -2.43 2.85
N MET A 310 -10.29 -1.10 2.73
CA MET A 310 -10.92 -0.21 3.69
C MET A 310 -11.43 1.07 3.06
N THR A 311 -12.27 1.80 3.79
CA THR A 311 -12.53 3.20 3.53
C THR A 311 -12.63 4.00 4.83
N VAL A 312 -12.24 5.28 4.80
CA VAL A 312 -12.62 6.23 5.86
C VAL A 312 -13.94 6.85 5.45
N TYR A 313 -14.97 6.64 6.26
CA TYR A 313 -16.33 7.06 5.92
C TYR A 313 -16.48 8.57 6.00
N ARG A 314 -16.87 9.15 4.87
CA ARG A 314 -17.03 10.58 4.61
C ARG A 314 -18.29 10.84 3.75
N GLY A 315 -19.24 9.92 3.84
CA GLY A 315 -20.58 10.04 3.28
C GLY A 315 -21.53 10.78 4.23
N THR A 316 -22.76 10.96 3.77
CA THR A 316 -23.81 11.76 4.44
C THR A 316 -24.96 10.93 4.97
N ASN A 317 -25.02 9.63 4.65
CA ASN A 317 -26.12 8.77 5.05
C ASN A 317 -26.06 8.35 6.53
N PHE A 318 -24.87 8.10 7.09
CA PHE A 318 -24.72 7.65 8.46
C PHE A 318 -24.86 8.84 9.43
N PRO A 319 -25.22 8.59 10.71
CA PRO A 319 -25.19 9.63 11.73
C PRO A 319 -23.80 10.28 11.82
N ARG A 320 -23.76 11.58 12.15
CA ARG A 320 -22.55 12.42 12.18
C ARG A 320 -21.37 11.78 12.93
N ASP A 321 -21.63 11.08 14.04
CA ASP A 321 -20.59 10.46 14.86
C ASP A 321 -19.85 9.29 14.17
N TRP A 322 -20.35 8.80 13.04
CA TRP A 322 -19.66 7.83 12.20
C TRP A 322 -18.77 8.48 11.14
N TYR A 323 -18.89 9.79 10.91
CA TYR A 323 -17.99 10.51 10.03
C TYR A 323 -16.56 10.38 10.54
N ASN A 324 -15.60 10.17 9.64
CA ASN A 324 -14.20 9.87 9.96
C ASN A 324 -14.00 8.53 10.72
N THR A 325 -14.89 7.56 10.52
CA THR A 325 -14.70 6.18 10.98
C THR A 325 -14.16 5.34 9.82
N ALA A 326 -13.05 4.63 10.06
CA ALA A 326 -12.54 3.66 9.11
C ALA A 326 -13.35 2.36 9.19
N PHE A 327 -13.73 1.82 8.03
CA PHE A 327 -14.34 0.51 7.87
C PHE A 327 -13.37 -0.40 7.14
N THR A 328 -12.70 -1.29 7.87
CA THR A 328 -11.70 -2.22 7.34
C THR A 328 -12.32 -3.61 7.22
N THR A 329 -12.19 -4.24 6.06
CA THR A 329 -12.69 -5.60 5.87
C THR A 329 -11.68 -6.65 6.36
N GLU A 330 -12.17 -7.76 6.90
CA GLU A 330 -11.37 -8.91 7.31
C GLU A 330 -12.01 -10.18 6.72
N SER A 331 -11.32 -10.75 5.73
CA SER A 331 -11.89 -11.80 4.88
C SER A 331 -11.99 -13.15 5.57
N VAL A 332 -11.05 -13.47 6.46
CA VAL A 332 -10.93 -14.79 7.12
C VAL A 332 -12.00 -14.98 8.18
N ALA A 333 -12.22 -13.94 8.98
CA ALA A 333 -13.20 -13.86 10.05
C ALA A 333 -14.58 -13.38 9.58
N ASN A 334 -14.75 -13.17 8.27
CA ASN A 334 -16.02 -12.86 7.63
C ASN A 334 -16.68 -11.59 8.18
N LEU A 335 -15.91 -10.51 8.36
CA LEU A 335 -16.35 -9.31 9.07
C LEU A 335 -15.84 -7.99 8.48
N VAL A 336 -16.44 -6.89 8.93
CA VAL A 336 -15.97 -5.52 8.71
C VAL A 336 -15.82 -4.85 10.08
N LYS A 337 -14.60 -4.41 10.38
CA LYS A 337 -14.25 -3.69 11.61
C LYS A 337 -14.50 -2.19 11.41
N ALA A 338 -15.10 -1.53 12.40
CA ALA A 338 -15.14 -0.08 12.48
C ALA A 338 -14.08 0.45 13.46
N THR A 339 -13.30 1.45 13.05
CA THR A 339 -12.33 2.16 13.91
C THR A 339 -12.57 3.66 13.79
N ARG A 340 -13.14 4.27 14.83
CA ARG A 340 -13.34 5.72 14.91
C ARG A 340 -11.99 6.39 15.12
N ILE A 341 -11.62 7.28 14.20
CA ILE A 341 -10.35 7.98 14.25
C ILE A 341 -10.54 9.28 15.03
N LYS A 342 -9.75 9.44 16.09
CA LYS A 342 -9.67 10.67 16.89
C LYS A 342 -8.30 11.29 16.67
N GLU A 343 -8.29 12.60 16.51
CA GLU A 343 -7.06 13.36 16.33
C GLU A 343 -7.04 14.54 17.30
N LYS A 344 -5.88 14.76 17.93
CA LYS A 344 -5.63 15.91 18.79
C LYS A 344 -4.14 16.20 18.86
N ASP A 345 -3.75 17.47 18.73
CA ASP A 345 -2.37 17.96 18.88
C ASP A 345 -1.35 17.16 18.02
N GLY A 346 -1.73 16.81 16.78
CA GLY A 346 -0.90 16.01 15.85
C GLY A 346 -0.78 14.51 16.20
N LYS A 347 -1.48 14.02 17.23
CA LYS A 347 -1.58 12.60 17.58
C LYS A 347 -2.90 12.03 17.07
N MET A 348 -2.87 10.78 16.65
CA MET A 348 -4.06 10.04 16.24
C MET A 348 -4.22 8.76 17.06
N GLU A 349 -5.46 8.48 17.40
CA GLU A 349 -5.88 7.27 18.11
C GLU A 349 -7.11 6.67 17.44
N GLY A 350 -7.27 5.36 17.58
CA GLY A 350 -8.42 4.62 17.07
C GLY A 350 -9.23 4.02 18.21
N GLU A 351 -10.55 4.13 18.11
CA GLU A 351 -11.50 3.51 19.05
C GLU A 351 -12.48 2.62 18.29
N HIS A 352 -12.73 1.40 18.79
CA HIS A 352 -13.73 0.51 18.19
C HIS A 352 -15.12 0.81 18.78
N PRO A 353 -16.06 1.39 17.99
CA PRO A 353 -17.29 1.96 18.54
C PRO A 353 -18.33 0.89 18.96
N THR A 354 -18.16 -0.36 18.55
CA THR A 354 -19.11 -1.46 18.77
C THR A 354 -18.67 -2.45 19.87
N ARG A 355 -17.58 -2.15 20.60
CA ARG A 355 -17.05 -2.97 21.71
C ARG A 355 -16.76 -4.42 21.30
N GLU A 356 -17.34 -5.43 21.96
CA GLU A 356 -17.09 -6.85 21.65
C GLU A 356 -17.96 -7.40 20.50
N ASN A 357 -18.46 -6.51 19.65
CA ASN A 357 -19.18 -6.88 18.43
C ASN A 357 -18.55 -6.14 17.25
N GLU A 358 -18.56 -6.77 16.08
CA GLU A 358 -18.14 -6.10 14.86
C GLU A 358 -19.21 -5.19 14.28
N PHE A 359 -18.80 -4.29 13.39
CA PHE A 359 -19.76 -3.47 12.65
C PHE A 359 -20.62 -4.34 11.73
N LEU A 360 -20.00 -5.29 11.04
CA LEU A 360 -20.64 -6.37 10.31
C LEU A 360 -19.87 -7.66 10.57
N ALA A 361 -20.55 -8.76 10.87
CA ALA A 361 -19.96 -10.10 10.86
C ALA A 361 -20.96 -11.10 10.27
N SER A 362 -20.47 -12.13 9.57
CA SER A 362 -21.31 -13.16 8.96
C SER A 362 -21.11 -14.54 9.58
N THR A 363 -22.18 -15.33 9.65
CA THR A 363 -22.07 -16.78 9.88
C THR A 363 -21.84 -17.59 8.61
N ASP A 364 -21.96 -16.97 7.42
CA ASP A 364 -21.56 -17.56 6.15
C ASP A 364 -20.03 -17.48 6.03
N GLU A 365 -19.37 -18.63 5.94
CA GLU A 365 -17.92 -18.68 5.79
C GLU A 365 -17.45 -18.21 4.41
N ARG A 366 -18.31 -18.23 3.39
CA ARG A 366 -17.95 -17.80 2.04
C ARG A 366 -18.04 -16.31 1.83
N PHE A 367 -18.66 -15.58 2.75
CA PHE A 367 -18.66 -14.12 2.75
C PHE A 367 -17.22 -13.59 2.93
N ARG A 368 -16.61 -13.08 1.86
CA ARG A 368 -15.24 -12.54 1.84
C ARG A 368 -15.30 -11.06 1.50
N PRO A 369 -15.55 -10.18 2.48
CA PRO A 369 -15.49 -8.75 2.25
C PRO A 369 -14.03 -8.37 1.96
N VAL A 370 -13.76 -7.88 0.76
CA VAL A 370 -12.40 -7.59 0.28
C VAL A 370 -12.15 -6.10 0.06
N ASN A 371 -13.20 -5.28 -0.02
CA ASN A 371 -13.08 -3.82 -0.14
C ASN A 371 -14.32 -3.07 0.36
N ALA A 372 -14.14 -1.79 0.69
CA ALA A 372 -15.19 -0.89 1.12
C ALA A 372 -15.07 0.49 0.45
N TYR A 373 -16.19 1.18 0.20
CA TYR A 373 -16.21 2.46 -0.53
C TYR A 373 -17.25 3.45 0.01
N ASN A 374 -16.91 4.74 -0.03
CA ASN A 374 -17.89 5.82 0.05
C ASN A 374 -18.66 5.89 -1.27
N ALA A 375 -19.99 5.90 -1.22
CA ALA A 375 -20.83 5.82 -2.40
C ALA A 375 -21.44 7.17 -2.83
N PRO A 376 -21.85 7.31 -4.11
CA PRO A 376 -22.53 8.49 -4.63
C PRO A 376 -23.80 8.89 -3.87
N ASP A 377 -24.50 7.90 -3.32
CA ASP A 377 -25.74 8.05 -2.54
C ASP A 377 -25.49 8.36 -1.04
N GLY A 378 -24.22 8.54 -0.66
CA GLY A 378 -23.76 8.86 0.69
C GLY A 378 -23.63 7.66 1.63
N SER A 379 -23.94 6.45 1.18
CA SER A 379 -23.86 5.23 1.98
C SER A 379 -22.48 4.55 1.91
N LEU A 380 -22.33 3.39 2.56
CA LEU A 380 -21.12 2.57 2.57
C LEU A 380 -21.33 1.34 1.71
N TYR A 381 -20.47 1.10 0.71
CA TYR A 381 -20.54 -0.09 -0.13
C TYR A 381 -19.47 -1.09 0.29
N ILE A 382 -19.81 -2.38 0.34
CA ILE A 382 -18.91 -3.51 0.62
C ILE A 382 -18.84 -4.40 -0.61
N VAL A 383 -17.63 -4.68 -1.07
CA VAL A 383 -17.35 -5.64 -2.13
C VAL A 383 -17.05 -6.98 -1.48
N ASP A 384 -17.86 -7.98 -1.80
CA ASP A 384 -17.75 -9.35 -1.36
C ASP A 384 -17.34 -10.24 -2.54
N MET A 385 -16.13 -10.79 -2.46
CA MET A 385 -15.62 -11.70 -3.48
C MET A 385 -16.43 -13.01 -3.52
N TYR A 386 -17.07 -13.36 -2.41
CA TYR A 386 -17.77 -14.62 -2.15
C TYR A 386 -16.95 -15.85 -2.57
N HIS A 387 -15.91 -16.17 -1.81
CA HIS A 387 -14.93 -17.20 -2.18
C HIS A 387 -14.57 -18.10 -1.01
N GLY A 388 -14.47 -19.41 -1.22
CA GLY A 388 -14.14 -20.34 -0.14
C GLY A 388 -12.65 -20.36 0.19
N ILE A 389 -11.78 -20.33 -0.83
CA ILE A 389 -10.31 -20.24 -0.68
C ILE A 389 -9.89 -18.78 -0.50
N ILE A 390 -9.11 -18.48 0.53
CA ILE A 390 -8.54 -17.14 0.72
C ILE A 390 -7.06 -17.13 0.37
N GLN A 391 -6.32 -18.13 0.83
CA GLN A 391 -4.87 -18.19 0.72
C GLN A 391 -4.45 -18.64 -0.68
N HIS A 392 -3.51 -17.94 -1.29
CA HIS A 392 -2.85 -18.36 -2.52
C HIS A 392 -2.05 -19.65 -2.29
N LYS A 393 -1.92 -20.48 -3.34
CA LYS A 393 -1.25 -21.79 -3.31
C LYS A 393 0.16 -21.77 -2.70
N THR A 394 0.88 -20.65 -2.79
CA THR A 394 2.21 -20.45 -2.20
C THR A 394 2.25 -20.71 -0.69
N TYR A 395 1.16 -20.39 0.02
CA TYR A 395 1.09 -20.51 1.47
C TYR A 395 0.10 -21.60 1.93
N MET A 396 -0.28 -22.51 1.03
CA MET A 396 -1.23 -23.58 1.36
C MET A 396 -0.58 -24.65 2.23
N THR A 397 -1.07 -24.81 3.46
CA THR A 397 -0.66 -25.86 4.40
C THR A 397 -1.48 -27.13 4.23
N SER A 398 -0.98 -28.28 4.72
CA SER A 398 -1.75 -29.52 4.85
C SER A 398 -3.05 -29.30 5.61
N TYR A 399 -2.96 -28.58 6.74
CA TYR A 399 -4.10 -28.21 7.55
C TYR A 399 -5.18 -27.49 6.73
N LEU A 400 -4.80 -26.37 6.10
CA LEU A 400 -5.74 -25.52 5.39
C LEU A 400 -6.31 -26.24 4.15
N ARG A 401 -5.50 -27.05 3.47
CA ARG A 401 -5.93 -27.91 2.37
C ARG A 401 -7.01 -28.89 2.83
N LYS A 402 -6.79 -29.60 3.94
CA LYS A 402 -7.79 -30.53 4.52
C LYS A 402 -9.08 -29.80 4.86
N GLN A 403 -8.99 -28.67 5.58
CA GLN A 403 -10.16 -27.86 5.94
C GLN A 403 -10.93 -27.37 4.70
N THR A 404 -10.22 -27.03 3.63
CA THR A 404 -10.84 -26.55 2.39
C THR A 404 -11.58 -27.67 1.66
N LEU A 405 -10.91 -28.80 1.43
CA LEU A 405 -11.44 -29.89 0.62
C LEU A 405 -12.57 -30.65 1.31
N ASP A 406 -12.43 -30.96 2.60
CA ASP A 406 -13.45 -31.70 3.36
C ASP A 406 -14.79 -30.96 3.43
N ARG A 407 -14.74 -29.64 3.27
CA ARG A 407 -15.88 -28.72 3.41
C ARG A 407 -16.33 -28.14 2.07
N GLY A 408 -15.72 -28.58 0.97
CA GLY A 408 -16.03 -28.14 -0.40
C GLY A 408 -15.79 -26.65 -0.66
N LEU A 409 -14.89 -26.01 0.09
CA LEU A 409 -14.59 -24.58 -0.04
C LEU A 409 -13.79 -24.24 -1.31
N ASP A 410 -13.24 -25.24 -1.99
CA ASP A 410 -12.61 -25.10 -3.30
C ASP A 410 -13.61 -24.86 -4.44
N LYS A 411 -14.92 -24.92 -4.15
CA LYS A 411 -16.00 -24.77 -5.15
C LYS A 411 -17.13 -23.88 -4.63
N PRO A 412 -17.85 -23.18 -5.53
CA PRO A 412 -17.50 -22.96 -6.93
C PRO A 412 -16.27 -22.05 -7.04
N ALA A 413 -15.55 -22.17 -8.14
CA ALA A 413 -14.37 -21.35 -8.43
C ALA A 413 -14.73 -19.90 -8.78
N PHE A 414 -15.94 -19.68 -9.31
CA PHE A 414 -16.45 -18.40 -9.79
C PHE A 414 -17.96 -18.32 -9.56
N GLY A 415 -18.51 -17.10 -9.62
CA GLY A 415 -19.92 -16.87 -9.91
C GLY A 415 -20.89 -16.54 -8.77
N PRO A 416 -20.52 -16.41 -7.47
CA PRO A 416 -21.44 -15.87 -6.46
C PRO A 416 -21.02 -14.53 -5.84
N GLY A 417 -20.09 -13.80 -6.47
CA GLY A 417 -19.61 -12.51 -5.97
C GLY A 417 -20.72 -11.47 -5.83
N ARG A 418 -20.60 -10.55 -4.87
CA ARG A 418 -21.67 -9.61 -4.51
C ARG A 418 -21.15 -8.23 -4.12
N ILE A 419 -22.01 -7.23 -4.28
CA ILE A 419 -21.79 -5.86 -3.81
C ILE A 419 -23.00 -5.49 -2.95
N TYR A 420 -22.73 -5.13 -1.70
CA TYR A 420 -23.75 -4.71 -0.74
C TYR A 420 -23.63 -3.24 -0.42
N ARG A 421 -24.78 -2.60 -0.19
CA ARG A 421 -24.90 -1.28 0.42
C ARG A 421 -25.24 -1.44 1.89
N ILE A 422 -24.57 -0.70 2.75
CA ILE A 422 -24.93 -0.51 4.14
C ILE A 422 -25.36 0.94 4.30
N ARG A 423 -26.56 1.14 4.87
CA ARG A 423 -27.11 2.46 5.18
C ARG A 423 -27.66 2.51 6.60
N ALA A 424 -27.69 3.69 7.20
CA ALA A 424 -28.40 3.89 8.45
C ALA A 424 -29.91 3.78 8.20
N THR A 425 -30.62 3.17 9.14
CA THR A 425 -32.10 3.08 9.13
C THR A 425 -32.75 4.46 9.15
N SER A 426 -32.14 5.43 9.82
CA SER A 426 -32.56 6.84 9.85
C SER A 426 -32.02 7.66 8.67
N GLY A 427 -31.04 7.14 7.94
CA GLY A 427 -30.38 7.81 6.83
C GLY A 427 -31.17 7.67 5.54
N LYS A 428 -31.34 8.80 4.82
CA LYS A 428 -31.88 8.79 3.45
C LYS A 428 -30.74 8.64 2.46
N LEU A 429 -30.99 7.90 1.38
CA LEU A 429 -30.06 7.84 0.25
C LEU A 429 -30.14 9.17 -0.50
N GLU A 430 -28.97 9.70 -0.88
CA GLU A 430 -28.92 10.86 -1.76
C GLU A 430 -29.24 10.45 -3.20
N PRO A 431 -29.99 11.27 -3.96
CA PRO A 431 -30.16 11.03 -5.39
C PRO A 431 -28.81 11.05 -6.10
N VAL A 432 -28.54 10.01 -6.88
CA VAL A 432 -27.33 9.94 -7.70
C VAL A 432 -27.48 10.92 -8.86
N LYS A 433 -26.75 12.02 -8.79
CA LYS A 433 -26.70 13.05 -9.83
C LYS A 433 -25.54 12.77 -10.77
N ASP A 434 -25.79 12.83 -12.08
CA ASP A 434 -24.71 12.82 -13.05
C ASP A 434 -23.91 14.14 -12.99
N ILE A 435 -22.72 14.06 -12.38
CA ILE A 435 -21.81 15.19 -12.25
C ILE A 435 -21.13 15.49 -13.58
N ALA A 436 -21.01 14.52 -14.50
CA ALA A 436 -20.43 14.76 -15.82
C ALA A 436 -21.23 15.80 -16.61
N ALA A 437 -22.55 15.88 -16.40
CA ALA A 437 -23.41 16.86 -17.07
C ALA A 437 -23.22 18.31 -16.56
N LEU A 438 -22.59 18.52 -15.39
CA LEU A 438 -22.39 19.85 -14.83
C LEU A 438 -21.20 20.58 -15.45
N GLN A 439 -21.28 21.91 -15.56
CA GLN A 439 -20.23 22.77 -16.12
C GLN A 439 -20.10 24.08 -15.35
N GLY A 440 -19.02 24.82 -15.61
CA GLY A 440 -18.82 26.18 -15.11
C GLY A 440 -19.01 26.29 -13.59
N LEU A 441 -19.80 27.28 -13.17
CA LEU A 441 -20.08 27.55 -11.76
C LEU A 441 -20.80 26.39 -11.06
N ASP A 442 -21.69 25.66 -11.73
CA ASP A 442 -22.45 24.59 -11.08
C ASP A 442 -21.57 23.38 -10.74
N LEU A 443 -20.54 23.11 -11.54
CA LEU A 443 -19.51 22.14 -11.19
C LEU A 443 -18.64 22.63 -10.03
N VAL A 444 -18.25 23.91 -10.01
CA VAL A 444 -17.48 24.50 -8.88
C VAL A 444 -18.25 24.42 -7.56
N LYS A 445 -19.58 24.63 -7.58
CA LYS A 445 -20.41 24.50 -6.38
C LYS A 445 -20.35 23.12 -5.74
N MET A 446 -20.11 22.06 -6.52
CA MET A 446 -20.01 20.70 -6.00
C MET A 446 -18.78 20.50 -5.11
N LEU A 447 -17.76 21.36 -5.19
CA LEU A 447 -16.63 21.36 -4.22
C LEU A 447 -17.06 21.73 -2.78
N MET A 448 -18.31 22.15 -2.57
CA MET A 448 -18.88 22.42 -1.25
C MET A 448 -19.80 21.30 -0.76
N HIS A 449 -20.01 20.25 -1.55
CA HIS A 449 -20.98 19.19 -1.24
C HIS A 449 -20.59 18.42 0.04
N PRO A 450 -21.53 18.07 0.94
CA PRO A 450 -21.18 17.36 2.18
C PRO A 450 -20.67 15.94 1.94
N ASN A 451 -21.21 15.20 0.96
CA ASN A 451 -20.69 13.88 0.56
C ASN A 451 -19.33 14.04 -0.15
N ALA A 452 -18.29 13.41 0.40
CA ALA A 452 -16.93 13.48 -0.15
C ALA A 452 -16.85 12.94 -1.59
N TRP A 453 -17.60 11.90 -1.94
CA TRP A 453 -17.58 11.36 -3.30
C TRP A 453 -17.97 12.41 -4.35
N GLN A 454 -19.03 13.17 -4.06
CA GLN A 454 -19.54 14.24 -4.92
C GLN A 454 -18.50 15.36 -5.09
N ARG A 455 -17.86 15.81 -3.99
CA ARG A 455 -16.83 16.86 -4.06
C ARG A 455 -15.60 16.42 -4.82
N GLU A 456 -15.12 15.21 -4.54
CA GLU A 456 -13.88 14.69 -5.11
C GLU A 456 -14.04 14.40 -6.60
N THR A 457 -15.20 13.90 -7.00
CA THR A 457 -15.54 13.73 -8.41
C THR A 457 -15.61 15.07 -9.14
N ALA A 458 -16.17 16.11 -8.51
CA ALA A 458 -16.17 17.45 -9.08
C ALA A 458 -14.76 18.04 -9.22
N GLN A 459 -13.89 17.89 -8.21
CA GLN A 459 -12.48 18.29 -8.32
C GLN A 459 -11.80 17.55 -9.48
N ARG A 460 -11.93 16.22 -9.56
CA ARG A 460 -11.37 15.41 -10.65
C ARG A 460 -11.80 15.96 -12.00
N LEU A 461 -13.09 16.18 -12.21
CA LEU A 461 -13.62 16.71 -13.47
C LEU A 461 -13.12 18.12 -13.81
N LEU A 462 -13.00 19.01 -12.82
CA LEU A 462 -12.44 20.36 -13.03
C LEU A 462 -10.97 20.29 -13.46
N VAL A 463 -10.18 19.42 -12.83
CA VAL A 463 -8.76 19.19 -13.14
C VAL A 463 -8.57 18.53 -14.51
N GLU A 464 -9.44 17.60 -14.88
CA GLU A 464 -9.42 16.93 -16.19
C GLU A 464 -9.80 17.89 -17.33
N ARG A 465 -10.84 18.70 -17.12
CA ARG A 465 -11.36 19.62 -18.16
C ARG A 465 -10.53 20.89 -18.33
N LYS A 466 -9.91 21.37 -17.24
CA LYS A 466 -9.10 22.59 -17.21
C LYS A 466 -9.79 23.80 -17.86
N ASP A 467 -11.10 23.93 -17.66
CA ASP A 467 -11.87 25.05 -18.20
C ASP A 467 -11.42 26.37 -17.53
N PRO A 468 -10.81 27.32 -18.26
CA PRO A 468 -10.35 28.58 -17.67
C PRO A 468 -11.51 29.42 -17.11
N ALA A 469 -12.74 29.22 -17.57
CA ALA A 469 -13.91 29.95 -17.07
C ALA A 469 -14.23 29.62 -15.60
N THR A 470 -13.73 28.50 -15.05
CA THR A 470 -13.94 28.14 -13.65
C THR A 470 -12.95 28.80 -12.69
N ILE A 471 -11.81 29.29 -13.18
CA ILE A 471 -10.73 29.84 -12.34
C ILE A 471 -11.22 30.99 -11.44
N PRO A 472 -11.95 32.02 -11.94
CA PRO A 472 -12.41 33.11 -11.07
C PRO A 472 -13.34 32.64 -9.94
N PHE A 473 -14.15 31.61 -10.19
CA PHE A 473 -15.04 31.05 -9.17
C PHE A 473 -14.25 30.26 -8.12
N LEU A 474 -13.22 29.53 -8.54
CA LEU A 474 -12.30 28.82 -7.64
C LEU A 474 -11.54 29.82 -6.76
N GLU A 475 -10.97 30.88 -7.33
CA GLU A 475 -10.29 31.95 -6.58
C GLU A 475 -11.22 32.64 -5.58
N LYS A 476 -12.50 32.84 -5.92
CA LYS A 476 -13.49 33.34 -4.95
C LYS A 476 -13.76 32.32 -3.84
N LEU A 477 -13.84 31.03 -4.19
CA LEU A 477 -14.10 29.96 -3.23
C LEU A 477 -12.97 29.80 -2.20
N THR A 478 -11.70 29.97 -2.60
CA THR A 478 -10.55 29.92 -1.67
C THR A 478 -10.60 31.02 -0.60
N ALA A 479 -11.35 32.09 -0.82
CA ALA A 479 -11.52 33.19 0.13
C ALA A 479 -12.77 33.05 1.04
N ALA A 480 -13.86 32.45 0.55
CA ALA A 480 -15.19 32.55 1.19
C ALA A 480 -15.91 31.22 1.46
N GLY A 481 -15.31 30.06 1.16
CA GLY A 481 -15.89 28.74 1.43
C GLY A 481 -15.68 28.22 2.87
N SER A 482 -16.27 27.07 3.18
CA SER A 482 -15.84 26.26 4.34
C SER A 482 -14.39 25.81 4.18
N SER A 483 -13.73 25.40 5.26
CA SER A 483 -12.31 24.98 5.22
C SER A 483 -12.07 23.87 4.20
N VAL A 484 -12.92 22.83 4.19
CA VAL A 484 -12.85 21.74 3.20
C VAL A 484 -13.07 22.25 1.77
N ALA A 485 -14.06 23.12 1.53
CA ALA A 485 -14.29 23.67 0.19
C ALA A 485 -13.13 24.53 -0.31
N ARG A 486 -12.51 25.31 0.58
CA ARG A 486 -11.32 26.11 0.29
C ARG A 486 -10.13 25.23 -0.05
N ILE A 487 -9.93 24.14 0.68
CA ILE A 487 -8.89 23.12 0.40
C ILE A 487 -9.10 22.54 -1.01
N HIS A 488 -10.30 22.07 -1.33
CA HIS A 488 -10.59 21.56 -2.67
C HIS A 488 -10.38 22.60 -3.77
N ALA A 489 -10.75 23.86 -3.54
CA ALA A 489 -10.51 24.93 -4.51
C ALA A 489 -9.01 25.16 -4.76
N LEU A 490 -8.18 25.16 -3.72
CA LEU A 490 -6.72 25.30 -3.85
C LEU A 490 -6.11 24.15 -4.66
N TRP A 491 -6.48 22.91 -4.35
CA TRP A 491 -5.97 21.73 -5.05
C TRP A 491 -6.54 21.55 -6.45
N THR A 492 -7.74 22.07 -6.71
CA THR A 492 -8.29 22.16 -8.07
C THR A 492 -7.47 23.14 -8.90
N LEU A 493 -7.17 24.34 -8.38
CA LEU A 493 -6.29 25.30 -9.05
C LEU A 493 -4.90 24.70 -9.31
N GLU A 494 -4.36 23.93 -8.37
CA GLU A 494 -3.09 23.22 -8.54
C GLU A 494 -3.15 22.21 -9.70
N GLY A 495 -4.16 21.34 -9.72
CA GLY A 495 -4.30 20.31 -10.76
C GLY A 495 -4.56 20.90 -12.15
N MET A 496 -5.21 22.06 -12.21
CA MET A 496 -5.41 22.82 -13.44
C MET A 496 -4.12 23.53 -13.93
N GLY A 497 -3.09 23.63 -13.09
CA GLY A 497 -1.89 24.42 -13.37
C GLY A 497 -2.10 25.94 -13.22
N ALA A 498 -3.13 26.33 -12.46
CA ALA A 498 -3.55 27.73 -12.26
C ALA A 498 -3.26 28.26 -10.85
N LEU A 499 -2.67 27.46 -9.96
CA LEU A 499 -2.35 27.88 -8.60
C LEU A 499 -1.27 28.97 -8.60
N LYS A 500 -1.52 30.03 -7.83
CA LYS A 500 -0.62 31.17 -7.62
C LYS A 500 -0.48 31.47 -6.12
N ALA A 501 0.40 32.39 -5.77
CA ALA A 501 0.60 32.85 -4.40
C ALA A 501 -0.68 33.47 -3.78
N ALA A 502 -1.40 34.30 -4.54
CA ALA A 502 -2.49 35.10 -4.00
C ALA A 502 -3.63 34.26 -3.37
N PRO A 503 -4.14 33.18 -4.01
CA PRO A 503 -5.15 32.30 -3.39
C PRO A 503 -4.73 31.61 -2.08
N LEU A 504 -3.43 31.36 -1.88
CA LEU A 504 -2.92 30.67 -0.69
C LEU A 504 -2.79 31.60 0.52
N ALA A 505 -2.52 32.88 0.27
CA ALA A 505 -2.17 33.85 1.29
C ALA A 505 -3.20 34.01 2.43
N PRO A 506 -4.53 34.02 2.19
CA PRO A 506 -5.51 34.09 3.27
C PRO A 506 -5.54 32.83 4.15
N ALA A 507 -5.35 31.65 3.56
CA ALA A 507 -5.30 30.39 4.29
C ALA A 507 -4.03 30.28 5.16
N ILE A 508 -2.87 30.70 4.63
CA ILE A 508 -1.60 30.71 5.37
C ILE A 508 -1.65 31.65 6.58
N ARG A 509 -2.34 32.79 6.49
CA ARG A 509 -2.52 33.73 7.60
C ARG A 509 -3.60 33.33 8.60
N GLY A 510 -4.47 32.39 8.23
CA GLY A 510 -5.61 31.98 9.03
C GLY A 510 -5.23 31.16 10.27
N ASN A 511 -6.23 30.85 11.08
CA ASN A 511 -6.12 30.07 12.31
C ASN A 511 -6.83 28.70 12.23
N ASP A 512 -7.22 28.26 11.03
CA ASP A 512 -7.72 26.91 10.79
C ASP A 512 -6.53 26.00 10.46
N ALA A 513 -6.20 25.07 11.36
CA ALA A 513 -5.00 24.26 11.25
C ALA A 513 -4.98 23.38 9.98
N LYS A 514 -6.09 22.73 9.63
CA LYS A 514 -6.19 21.86 8.45
C LYS A 514 -6.08 22.64 7.15
N LEU A 515 -6.76 23.78 7.07
CA LEU A 515 -6.67 24.65 5.90
C LEU A 515 -5.27 25.29 5.77
N GLN A 516 -4.67 25.73 6.87
CA GLN A 516 -3.33 26.31 6.87
C GLN A 516 -2.29 25.27 6.45
N ALA A 517 -2.34 24.05 6.99
CA ALA A 517 -1.45 22.95 6.61
C ALA A 517 -1.61 22.60 5.12
N SER A 518 -2.85 22.52 4.62
CA SER A 518 -3.11 22.24 3.21
C SER A 518 -2.60 23.33 2.28
N ALA A 519 -2.75 24.62 2.64
CA ALA A 519 -2.21 25.73 1.85
C ALA A 519 -0.67 25.76 1.87
N LEU A 520 -0.04 25.45 3.00
CA LEU A 520 1.41 25.30 3.09
C LEU A 520 1.90 24.11 2.26
N TRP A 521 1.19 22.98 2.27
CA TRP A 521 1.49 21.85 1.40
C TRP A 521 1.34 22.21 -0.08
N ALA A 522 0.25 22.86 -0.47
CA ALA A 522 0.07 23.33 -1.86
C ALA A 522 1.14 24.35 -2.27
N SER A 523 1.67 25.15 -1.34
CA SER A 523 2.76 26.09 -1.65
C SER A 523 4.05 25.40 -2.11
N THR A 524 4.27 24.13 -1.74
CA THR A 524 5.42 23.35 -2.22
C THR A 524 5.31 22.94 -3.69
N ARG A 525 4.16 23.21 -4.34
CA ARG A 525 3.92 22.97 -5.77
C ARG A 525 4.03 24.26 -6.60
N LEU A 526 4.27 25.41 -5.98
CA LEU A 526 4.43 26.68 -6.70
C LEU A 526 5.73 26.72 -7.49
N ALA A 527 5.70 27.43 -8.61
CA ALA A 527 6.92 27.86 -9.28
C ALA A 527 7.74 28.78 -8.34
N PRO A 528 9.08 28.82 -8.47
CA PRO A 528 9.94 29.59 -7.57
C PRO A 528 9.59 31.08 -7.46
N ASP A 529 9.15 31.72 -8.55
CA ASP A 529 8.76 33.14 -8.57
C ASP A 529 7.45 33.40 -7.81
N GLU A 530 6.49 32.47 -7.87
CA GLU A 530 5.26 32.53 -7.09
C GLU A 530 5.54 32.24 -5.61
N LEU A 531 6.40 31.27 -5.30
CA LEU A 531 6.80 30.99 -3.92
C LEU A 531 7.50 32.20 -3.28
N ALA A 532 8.37 32.89 -4.02
CA ALA A 532 9.04 34.10 -3.54
C ALA A 532 8.04 35.20 -3.13
N LYS A 533 6.90 35.34 -3.82
CA LYS A 533 5.82 36.29 -3.47
C LYS A 533 5.17 35.95 -2.12
N LEU A 534 5.18 34.68 -1.71
CA LEU A 534 4.71 34.25 -0.39
C LEU A 534 5.75 34.45 0.72
N GLY A 535 7.02 34.73 0.40
CA GLY A 535 8.12 34.81 1.38
C GLY A 535 7.81 35.64 2.63
N PRO A 536 7.40 36.91 2.51
CA PRO A 536 7.05 37.74 3.67
C PRO A 536 5.89 37.17 4.49
N ILE A 537 4.94 36.50 3.83
CA ILE A 537 3.77 35.89 4.48
C ILE A 537 4.20 34.65 5.25
N LEU A 538 5.00 33.78 4.66
CA LEU A 538 5.53 32.56 5.29
C LEU A 538 6.40 32.91 6.50
N VAL A 539 7.28 33.90 6.39
CA VAL A 539 8.13 34.36 7.51
C VAL A 539 7.28 34.88 8.68
N ALA A 540 6.20 35.61 8.40
CA ALA A 540 5.31 36.16 9.42
C ALA A 540 4.26 35.16 9.94
N ALA A 541 4.00 34.06 9.23
CA ALA A 541 2.95 33.10 9.56
C ALA A 541 3.23 32.41 10.89
N LYS A 542 2.19 32.29 11.73
CA LYS A 542 2.22 31.50 12.97
C LYS A 542 1.44 30.21 12.75
N PRO A 543 1.98 29.05 13.14
CA PRO A 543 1.21 27.80 13.15
C PRO A 543 -0.09 27.98 13.94
N ALA A 544 -1.22 27.66 13.32
CA ALA A 544 -2.54 27.71 13.96
C ALA A 544 -2.67 26.68 15.07
N ASP A 545 -2.00 25.55 14.90
CA ASP A 545 -1.78 24.52 15.89
C ASP A 545 -0.38 23.93 15.64
N LYS A 546 0.12 23.24 16.65
CA LYS A 546 1.32 22.42 16.68
C LYS A 546 1.47 21.57 15.40
N GLU A 547 0.40 20.91 14.93
CA GLU A 547 0.45 20.07 13.71
C GLU A 547 0.88 20.81 12.42
N VAL A 548 0.79 22.14 12.38
CA VAL A 548 1.11 22.94 11.19
C VAL A 548 2.61 23.28 11.10
N ALA A 549 3.36 23.18 12.20
CA ALA A 549 4.78 23.48 12.25
C ALA A 549 5.62 22.77 11.15
N PRO A 550 5.51 21.44 10.92
CA PRO A 550 6.28 20.77 9.86
C PRO A 550 5.97 21.31 8.45
N TYR A 551 4.72 21.68 8.18
CA TYR A 551 4.32 22.26 6.90
C TYR A 551 4.94 23.63 6.68
N LEU A 552 5.00 24.45 7.73
CA LEU A 552 5.55 25.81 7.64
C LEU A 552 7.06 25.77 7.40
N VAL A 553 7.81 24.95 8.13
CA VAL A 553 9.27 24.84 7.91
C VAL A 553 9.59 24.24 6.54
N ARG A 554 8.78 23.27 6.07
CA ARG A 554 8.91 22.70 4.73
C ARG A 554 8.74 23.74 3.63
N ALA A 555 7.80 24.67 3.79
CA ALA A 555 7.52 25.75 2.84
C ALA A 555 8.52 26.92 2.92
N LEU A 556 9.11 27.16 4.10
CA LEU A 556 10.13 28.21 4.30
C LEU A 556 11.49 27.85 3.67
N GLY A 557 11.87 26.56 3.72
CA GLY A 557 13.19 26.09 3.30
C GLY A 557 13.64 26.56 1.92
N PRO A 558 12.83 26.41 0.85
CA PRO A 558 13.22 26.80 -0.50
C PRO A 558 13.39 28.31 -0.73
N LEU A 559 13.03 29.17 0.24
CA LEU A 559 13.27 30.61 0.13
C LEU A 559 14.75 30.98 0.28
N GLY A 560 15.54 30.15 0.98
CA GLY A 560 16.99 30.33 1.13
C GLY A 560 17.44 31.67 1.73
N SER A 561 16.55 32.45 2.35
CA SER A 561 16.83 33.80 2.83
C SER A 561 17.19 33.83 4.32
N PRO A 562 17.98 34.80 4.79
CA PRO A 562 18.31 34.94 6.22
C PRO A 562 17.06 34.99 7.12
N ALA A 563 16.01 35.71 6.70
CA ALA A 563 14.76 35.78 7.46
C ALA A 563 14.04 34.43 7.54
N ALA A 564 14.05 33.64 6.46
CA ALA A 564 13.50 32.29 6.47
C ALA A 564 14.31 31.35 7.36
N PHE A 565 15.64 31.41 7.30
CA PHE A 565 16.53 30.62 8.16
C PHE A 565 16.32 30.93 9.64
N THR A 566 16.31 32.20 10.03
CA THR A 566 16.02 32.60 11.40
C THR A 566 14.64 32.13 11.84
N ARG A 567 13.63 32.15 10.95
CA ARG A 567 12.30 31.63 11.26
C ARG A 567 12.29 30.12 11.46
N ILE A 568 12.95 29.35 10.60
CA ILE A 568 13.10 27.89 10.73
C ILE A 568 13.81 27.55 12.05
N SER A 569 14.93 28.21 12.34
CA SER A 569 15.71 28.07 13.57
C SER A 569 14.88 28.35 14.83
N ALA A 570 14.03 29.39 14.80
CA ALA A 570 13.12 29.69 15.89
C ALA A 570 12.08 28.58 16.12
N ILE A 571 11.49 28.02 15.05
CA ILE A 571 10.51 26.93 15.15
C ILE A 571 11.20 25.65 15.66
N LEU A 572 12.39 25.32 15.17
CA LEU A 572 13.16 24.16 15.63
C LEU A 572 13.51 24.23 17.14
N LYS A 573 13.74 25.44 17.67
CA LYS A 573 14.00 25.67 19.11
C LYS A 573 12.72 25.65 19.95
N GLY A 574 11.62 26.17 19.41
CA GLY A 574 10.36 26.35 20.13
C GLY A 574 9.43 25.13 20.16
N GLU A 575 9.56 24.23 19.18
CA GLU A 575 8.65 23.08 18.97
C GLU A 575 9.42 21.74 19.04
N SER A 576 10.37 21.62 19.97
CA SER A 576 11.25 20.44 20.07
C SER A 576 10.52 19.15 20.46
N ASP A 577 9.30 19.24 20.97
CA ASP A 577 8.40 18.13 21.31
C ASP A 577 7.50 17.71 20.13
N MET A 578 7.50 18.45 19.02
CA MET A 578 6.64 18.18 17.87
C MET A 578 7.25 17.22 16.85
N PRO A 579 6.54 16.16 16.46
CA PRO A 579 7.07 15.18 15.52
C PRO A 579 7.30 15.81 14.14
N PHE A 580 8.38 15.38 13.48
CA PHE A 580 8.73 15.66 12.09
C PHE A 580 9.09 17.10 11.70
N VAL A 581 9.20 18.05 12.64
CA VAL A 581 9.62 19.42 12.30
C VAL A 581 11.05 19.45 11.76
N ARG A 582 11.97 18.67 12.34
CA ARG A 582 13.37 18.57 11.89
C ARG A 582 13.46 17.98 10.50
N GLU A 583 12.78 16.85 10.28
CA GLU A 583 12.70 16.14 9.02
C GLU A 583 12.11 17.03 7.93
N ALA A 584 11.00 17.72 8.22
CA ALA A 584 10.36 18.64 7.27
C ALA A 584 11.25 19.85 6.92
N ALA A 585 12.02 20.37 7.88
CA ALA A 585 13.00 21.43 7.63
C ALA A 585 14.10 20.94 6.69
N VAL A 586 14.68 19.76 6.95
CA VAL A 586 15.68 19.13 6.08
C VAL A 586 15.13 18.89 4.67
N SER A 587 13.90 18.37 4.56
CA SER A 587 13.22 18.19 3.27
C SER A 587 12.96 19.50 2.53
N GLY A 588 12.81 20.61 3.26
CA GLY A 588 12.58 21.94 2.68
C GLY A 588 13.84 22.67 2.25
N LEU A 589 14.95 22.44 2.95
CA LEU A 589 16.22 23.14 2.77
C LEU A 589 17.05 22.62 1.60
N ASP A 590 16.49 21.80 0.70
CA ASP A 590 17.19 21.31 -0.50
C ASP A 590 18.02 22.42 -1.16
N ARG A 591 19.34 22.22 -1.27
CA ARG A 591 20.36 23.16 -1.78
C ARG A 591 20.69 24.38 -0.92
N HIS A 592 20.09 24.51 0.26
CA HIS A 592 20.29 25.60 1.22
C HIS A 592 20.89 25.12 2.55
N GLU A 593 21.26 23.85 2.66
CA GLU A 593 21.68 23.22 3.92
C GLU A 593 22.97 23.83 4.47
N ALA A 594 23.99 24.04 3.63
CA ALA A 594 25.26 24.64 4.05
C ALA A 594 25.06 26.06 4.59
N ALA A 595 24.34 26.89 3.84
CA ALA A 595 24.04 28.27 4.24
C ALA A 595 23.23 28.33 5.55
N PHE A 596 22.30 27.39 5.74
CA PHE A 596 21.54 27.28 6.98
C PHE A 596 22.41 26.82 8.16
N ILE A 597 23.31 25.86 7.96
CA ILE A 597 24.26 25.42 8.99
C ILE A 597 25.10 26.60 9.47
N ASP A 598 25.71 27.33 8.54
CA ASP A 598 26.62 28.44 8.86
C ASP A 598 25.89 29.59 9.57
N ALA A 599 24.68 29.93 9.11
CA ALA A 599 23.90 31.03 9.67
C ALA A 599 23.30 30.73 11.05
N GLU A 600 22.73 29.53 11.24
CA GLU A 600 21.83 29.26 12.37
C GLU A 600 22.31 28.13 13.30
N LEU A 601 23.13 27.20 12.81
CA LEU A 601 23.46 25.96 13.52
C LEU A 601 24.96 25.77 13.82
N ALA A 602 25.81 26.77 13.59
CA ALA A 602 27.25 26.67 13.86
C ALA A 602 27.61 26.23 15.31
N LYS A 603 26.72 26.52 16.28
CA LYS A 603 26.86 26.12 17.69
C LYS A 603 25.89 25.01 18.12
N SER A 604 25.12 24.43 17.19
CA SER A 604 24.15 23.38 17.50
C SER A 604 24.84 22.11 17.95
N LYS A 605 24.22 21.40 18.90
CA LYS A 605 24.66 20.07 19.37
C LYS A 605 23.79 18.93 18.84
N ASP A 606 22.76 19.22 18.04
CA ASP A 606 21.92 18.19 17.42
C ASP A 606 22.69 17.51 16.28
N THR A 607 23.40 16.42 16.63
CA THR A 607 24.26 15.68 15.71
C THR A 607 23.48 15.01 14.59
N GLN A 608 22.24 14.59 14.84
CA GLN A 608 21.38 13.96 13.85
C GLN A 608 20.94 14.97 12.79
N LEU A 609 20.40 16.12 13.21
CA LEU A 609 20.00 17.20 12.30
C LEU A 609 21.19 17.70 11.47
N LEU A 610 22.35 17.94 12.12
CA LEU A 610 23.57 18.33 11.41
C LEU A 610 24.05 17.25 10.44
N GLY A 611 23.90 15.97 10.80
CA GLY A 611 24.22 14.84 9.94
C GLY A 611 23.41 14.86 8.64
N TRP A 612 22.09 15.00 8.75
CA TRP A 612 21.21 15.10 7.59
C TRP A 612 21.49 16.33 6.72
N LEU A 613 21.67 17.50 7.32
CA LEU A 613 21.96 18.73 6.56
C LEU A 613 23.32 18.65 5.84
N ARG A 614 24.34 18.06 6.49
CA ARG A 614 25.65 17.81 5.85
C ARG A 614 25.55 16.78 4.73
N GLN A 615 24.69 15.77 4.86
CA GLN A 615 24.42 14.80 3.79
C GLN A 615 23.84 15.52 2.55
N GLY A 616 22.80 16.33 2.74
CA GLY A 616 22.17 17.11 1.66
C GLY A 616 23.15 18.07 1.00
N SER A 617 23.91 18.82 1.80
CA SER A 617 24.93 19.75 1.29
C SER A 617 26.00 19.07 0.42
N LYS A 618 26.41 17.84 0.76
CA LYS A 618 27.39 17.08 -0.03
C LYS A 618 26.80 16.60 -1.36
N ALA A 619 25.52 16.21 -1.36
CA ALA A 619 24.84 15.70 -2.55
C ALA A 619 24.71 16.75 -3.67
N PHE A 620 24.75 18.06 -3.34
CA PHE A 620 24.76 19.14 -4.32
C PHE A 620 26.19 19.62 -4.70
N GLY A 621 27.20 19.28 -3.90
CA GLY A 621 28.61 19.54 -4.17
C GLY A 621 29.30 18.48 -5.05
N GLU A 622 28.72 17.29 -5.16
CA GLU A 622 29.16 16.23 -6.06
C GLU A 622 28.14 16.01 -7.17
N ALA A 623 28.57 16.11 -8.42
CA ALA A 623 27.75 15.79 -9.58
C ALA A 623 27.37 14.30 -9.59
N ALA A 624 26.07 14.02 -9.65
CA ALA A 624 25.43 12.74 -9.96
C ALA A 624 25.73 11.57 -8.98
N PRO A 625 24.82 10.58 -8.86
CA PRO A 625 25.15 9.31 -8.23
C PRO A 625 26.43 8.78 -8.87
N ALA A 626 27.36 8.27 -8.05
CA ALA A 626 28.60 7.68 -8.53
C ALA A 626 28.26 6.72 -9.68
N VAL A 627 28.59 7.14 -10.91
CA VAL A 627 28.54 6.27 -12.08
C VAL A 627 29.37 5.06 -11.69
N VAL A 628 28.75 3.89 -11.69
CA VAL A 628 29.40 2.61 -11.51
C VAL A 628 30.66 2.65 -12.37
N SER A 629 31.85 2.70 -11.75
CA SER A 629 33.13 2.80 -12.46
C SER A 629 33.46 1.50 -13.20
N LEU A 630 32.59 0.49 -13.09
CA LEU A 630 32.69 -0.77 -13.81
C LEU A 630 32.39 -0.54 -15.29
N THR A 631 33.28 -1.06 -16.12
CA THR A 631 33.12 -1.10 -17.57
C THR A 631 33.14 -2.56 -18.05
N GLY A 632 32.62 -2.81 -19.26
CA GLY A 632 32.70 -4.12 -19.90
C GLY A 632 32.02 -5.24 -19.09
N ALA A 633 32.73 -6.37 -18.92
CA ALA A 633 32.17 -7.58 -18.29
C ALA A 633 31.69 -7.36 -16.84
N ASN A 634 32.34 -6.47 -16.08
CA ASN A 634 31.95 -6.17 -14.71
C ASN A 634 30.64 -5.37 -14.64
N LEU A 635 30.41 -4.46 -15.60
CA LEU A 635 29.13 -3.75 -15.71
C LEU A 635 28.00 -4.72 -16.07
N ALA A 636 28.25 -5.64 -17.01
CA ALA A 636 27.28 -6.67 -17.37
C ALA A 636 26.97 -7.61 -16.18
N SER A 637 27.98 -7.96 -15.39
CA SER A 637 27.82 -8.73 -14.15
C SER A 637 27.00 -7.99 -13.12
N TRP A 638 27.29 -6.70 -12.90
CA TRP A 638 26.50 -5.83 -12.03
C TRP A 638 25.02 -5.73 -12.47
N GLN A 639 24.75 -5.57 -13.76
CA GLN A 639 23.37 -5.48 -14.29
C GLN A 639 22.58 -6.77 -14.04
N ARG A 640 23.19 -7.94 -14.29
CA ARG A 640 22.57 -9.23 -13.97
C ARG A 640 22.38 -9.41 -12.47
N GLY A 641 23.37 -9.01 -11.67
CA GLY A 641 23.33 -9.05 -10.21
C GLY A 641 22.19 -8.22 -9.65
N LYS A 642 21.96 -7.03 -10.21
CA LYS A 642 20.82 -6.17 -9.87
C LYS A 642 19.49 -6.88 -10.10
N ALA A 643 19.31 -7.48 -11.28
CA ALA A 643 18.09 -8.22 -11.61
C ALA A 643 17.88 -9.42 -10.68
N LEU A 644 18.94 -10.13 -10.30
CA LEU A 644 18.87 -11.26 -9.38
C LEU A 644 18.53 -10.81 -7.95
N PHE A 645 19.18 -9.75 -7.46
CA PHE A 645 18.96 -9.19 -6.12
C PHE A 645 17.50 -8.77 -5.89
N HIS A 646 16.88 -8.14 -6.90
CA HIS A 646 15.47 -7.70 -6.87
C HIS A 646 14.48 -8.77 -7.37
N GLY A 647 14.99 -9.89 -7.89
CA GLY A 647 14.20 -10.93 -8.55
C GLY A 647 14.40 -12.29 -7.91
N GLU A 648 14.99 -13.23 -8.66
CA GLU A 648 15.04 -14.65 -8.32
C GLU A 648 15.72 -14.97 -6.98
N ALA A 649 16.76 -14.22 -6.59
CA ALA A 649 17.41 -14.40 -5.29
C ALA A 649 16.69 -13.66 -4.14
N ALA A 650 15.78 -12.73 -4.47
CA ALA A 650 14.92 -11.98 -3.55
C ALA A 650 15.63 -11.36 -2.33
N CYS A 651 16.91 -11.03 -2.46
CA CYS A 651 17.73 -10.49 -1.36
C CYS A 651 17.15 -9.18 -0.80
N PHE A 652 16.51 -8.37 -1.65
CA PHE A 652 15.84 -7.13 -1.25
C PHE A 652 14.75 -7.33 -0.19
N GLY A 653 14.15 -8.53 -0.11
CA GLY A 653 13.08 -8.85 0.83
C GLY A 653 13.52 -8.84 2.30
N CYS A 654 14.80 -9.07 2.57
CA CYS A 654 15.37 -9.00 3.91
C CYS A 654 16.32 -7.81 4.08
N HIS A 655 17.02 -7.40 3.02
CA HIS A 655 18.05 -6.35 3.08
C HIS A 655 17.59 -4.99 2.57
N GLY A 656 16.34 -4.86 2.14
CA GLY A 656 15.80 -3.65 1.51
C GLY A 656 16.26 -3.50 0.05
N SER A 657 15.44 -2.83 -0.76
CA SER A 657 15.80 -2.50 -2.15
C SER A 657 16.97 -1.50 -2.24
N ASP A 658 17.15 -0.72 -1.17
CA ASP A 658 18.23 0.25 -0.98
C ASP A 658 19.45 -0.33 -0.24
N GLY A 659 19.46 -1.63 0.06
CA GLY A 659 20.53 -2.26 0.83
C GLY A 659 20.64 -1.81 2.28
N GLY A 660 19.67 -1.01 2.76
CA GLY A 660 19.72 -0.38 4.08
C GLY A 660 19.24 -1.27 5.24
N GLY A 661 18.99 -2.55 4.97
CA GLY A 661 18.52 -3.52 5.96
C GLY A 661 17.04 -3.37 6.33
N MET A 662 16.48 -4.41 6.95
CA MET A 662 15.15 -4.38 7.57
C MET A 662 15.26 -4.78 9.05
N PRO A 663 14.64 -4.02 9.98
CA PRO A 663 14.65 -4.37 11.40
C PRO A 663 14.21 -5.82 11.64
N ASN A 664 14.98 -6.55 12.46
CA ASN A 664 14.75 -7.97 12.83
C ASN A 664 14.78 -9.00 11.68
N LEU A 665 15.10 -8.60 10.45
CA LEU A 665 15.13 -9.49 9.27
C LEU A 665 16.54 -9.62 8.69
N GLY A 666 17.11 -8.53 8.19
CA GLY A 666 18.42 -8.55 7.54
C GLY A 666 19.21 -7.28 7.85
N PRO A 667 20.51 -7.38 8.18
CA PRO A 667 21.35 -6.21 8.41
C PRO A 667 21.56 -5.41 7.10
N PRO A 668 22.00 -4.14 7.19
CA PRO A 668 22.42 -3.38 6.03
C PRO A 668 23.54 -4.08 5.24
N LEU A 669 23.45 -3.99 3.92
CA LEU A 669 24.49 -4.39 2.97
C LEU A 669 25.30 -3.18 2.48
N ASP A 670 24.69 -2.00 2.46
CA ASP A 670 25.39 -0.73 2.24
C ASP A 670 26.35 -0.46 3.41
N GLU A 671 27.57 -0.01 3.10
CA GLU A 671 28.67 0.22 4.06
C GLU A 671 29.11 -1.01 4.88
N SER A 672 28.65 -2.21 4.52
CA SER A 672 28.95 -3.43 5.27
C SER A 672 30.36 -3.96 5.00
N GLU A 673 31.13 -4.20 6.06
CA GLU A 673 32.46 -4.81 5.98
C GLU A 673 32.42 -6.25 5.45
N TRP A 674 31.30 -6.95 5.66
CA TRP A 674 31.07 -8.31 5.14
C TRP A 674 30.83 -8.32 3.63
N VAL A 675 30.33 -7.21 3.09
CA VAL A 675 30.07 -7.03 1.67
C VAL A 675 31.31 -6.50 0.97
N THR A 676 31.93 -5.44 1.48
CA THR A 676 33.04 -4.73 0.82
C THR A 676 34.42 -5.29 1.13
N GLY A 677 34.55 -6.12 2.17
CA GLY A 677 35.78 -6.78 2.58
C GLY A 677 36.28 -7.88 1.64
N LYS A 678 36.83 -8.97 2.19
CA LYS A 678 37.41 -10.08 1.41
C LYS A 678 36.36 -10.74 0.50
N PRO A 679 36.60 -10.85 -0.82
CA PRO A 679 35.66 -11.48 -1.75
C PRO A 679 35.24 -12.91 -1.35
N GLU A 680 36.16 -13.69 -0.79
CA GLU A 680 35.93 -15.06 -0.35
C GLU A 680 34.94 -15.13 0.80
N THR A 681 34.96 -14.13 1.69
CA THR A 681 34.01 -14.03 2.81
C THR A 681 32.58 -13.84 2.29
N LEU A 682 32.37 -12.92 1.36
CA LEU A 682 31.04 -12.71 0.77
C LEU A 682 30.57 -13.94 -0.02
N ALA A 683 31.46 -14.58 -0.78
CA ALA A 683 31.12 -15.82 -1.50
C ALA A 683 30.68 -16.93 -0.54
N LYS A 684 31.38 -17.11 0.59
CA LYS A 684 31.02 -18.08 1.64
C LYS A 684 29.68 -17.77 2.30
N ILE A 685 29.40 -16.49 2.56
CA ILE A 685 28.10 -16.03 3.10
C ILE A 685 26.99 -16.34 2.11
N LEU A 686 27.14 -16.01 0.82
CA LEU A 686 26.11 -16.31 -0.17
C LEU A 686 25.90 -17.82 -0.36
N LEU A 687 26.94 -18.64 -0.27
CA LEU A 687 26.84 -20.08 -0.42
C LEU A 687 26.14 -20.75 0.76
N HIS A 688 26.45 -20.36 2.00
CA HIS A 688 26.05 -21.11 3.20
C HIS A 688 25.16 -20.34 4.16
N GLY A 689 25.02 -19.03 3.98
CA GLY A 689 24.29 -18.17 4.90
C GLY A 689 25.13 -17.68 6.07
N MET A 690 24.52 -16.89 6.93
CA MET A 690 25.13 -16.33 8.13
C MET A 690 24.14 -16.34 9.31
N THR A 691 24.64 -16.63 10.51
CA THR A 691 23.85 -16.77 11.75
C THR A 691 24.50 -16.03 12.91
N GLY A 692 23.67 -15.66 13.89
CA GLY A 692 24.08 -15.00 15.12
C GLY A 692 24.17 -13.48 14.98
N PRO A 693 24.64 -12.79 16.04
CA PRO A 693 24.84 -11.35 15.99
C PRO A 693 25.92 -11.01 14.96
N VAL A 694 25.61 -10.04 14.11
CA VAL A 694 26.50 -9.51 13.07
C VAL A 694 26.69 -8.03 13.32
N THR A 695 27.94 -7.59 13.46
CA THR A 695 28.27 -6.16 13.52
C THR A 695 28.40 -5.64 12.08
N VAL A 696 27.75 -4.53 11.78
CA VAL A 696 27.84 -3.82 10.50
C VAL A 696 28.04 -2.35 10.78
N ALA A 697 29.14 -1.76 10.30
CA ALA A 697 29.47 -0.35 10.50
C ALA A 697 29.45 0.10 11.99
N GLY A 698 29.84 -0.80 12.91
CA GLY A 698 29.85 -0.55 14.36
C GLY A 698 28.54 -0.84 15.11
N GLU A 699 27.44 -1.08 14.39
CA GLU A 699 26.14 -1.44 14.98
C GLU A 699 25.94 -2.96 14.97
N THR A 700 25.37 -3.52 16.03
CA THR A 700 25.15 -4.98 16.15
C THR A 700 23.72 -5.36 15.85
N TYR A 701 23.54 -6.26 14.88
CA TYR A 701 22.26 -6.78 14.43
C TYR A 701 22.12 -8.23 14.87
N SER A 702 20.98 -8.59 15.45
CA SER A 702 20.63 -9.96 15.83
C SER A 702 19.36 -10.38 15.07
N PRO A 703 19.47 -10.82 13.80
CA PRO A 703 18.32 -11.23 13.01
C PRO A 703 17.52 -12.35 13.69
N ALA A 704 16.20 -12.33 13.54
CA ALA A 704 15.32 -13.33 14.12
C ALA A 704 15.46 -14.72 13.47
N ALA A 705 16.07 -14.78 12.27
CA ALA A 705 16.34 -15.99 11.52
C ALA A 705 17.72 -15.92 10.85
N ASP A 706 18.33 -17.07 10.61
CA ASP A 706 19.58 -17.18 9.86
C ASP A 706 19.39 -16.68 8.43
N MET A 707 20.38 -15.95 7.90
CA MET A 707 20.44 -15.68 6.47
C MET A 707 20.61 -17.02 5.75
N PRO A 708 19.71 -17.41 4.83
CA PRO A 708 19.82 -18.68 4.14
C PRO A 708 20.99 -18.67 3.13
N GLY A 709 21.70 -19.79 3.04
CA GLY A 709 22.67 -20.03 1.98
C GLY A 709 22.02 -20.42 0.65
N LEU A 710 22.47 -19.81 -0.44
CA LEU A 710 21.99 -20.09 -1.79
C LEU A 710 22.76 -21.23 -2.48
N GLY A 711 23.82 -21.76 -1.85
CA GLY A 711 24.68 -22.78 -2.43
C GLY A 711 23.97 -24.11 -2.68
N MET A 712 22.92 -24.43 -1.93
CA MET A 712 22.13 -25.65 -2.12
C MET A 712 20.98 -25.48 -3.13
N ASN A 713 20.71 -24.25 -3.58
CA ASN A 713 19.70 -24.00 -4.60
C ASN A 713 20.31 -24.30 -5.98
N THR A 714 19.81 -25.35 -6.64
CA THR A 714 20.30 -25.77 -7.96
C THR A 714 19.96 -24.79 -9.09
N SER A 715 19.03 -23.84 -8.86
CA SER A 715 18.80 -22.73 -9.79
C SER A 715 19.85 -21.62 -9.68
N MET A 716 20.62 -21.57 -8.58
CA MET A 716 21.64 -20.55 -8.34
C MET A 716 23.03 -20.99 -8.80
N THR A 717 23.42 -20.57 -9.99
CA THR A 717 24.74 -20.85 -10.56
C THR A 717 25.84 -20.00 -9.91
N ASP A 718 27.10 -20.43 -10.03
CA ASP A 718 28.26 -19.66 -9.56
C ASP A 718 28.38 -18.29 -10.24
N GLN A 719 27.95 -18.20 -11.51
CA GLN A 719 27.89 -16.93 -12.22
C GLN A 719 26.83 -15.99 -11.63
N MET A 720 25.67 -16.50 -11.25
CA MET A 720 24.61 -15.70 -10.63
C MET A 720 25.04 -15.18 -9.25
N LEU A 721 25.69 -16.01 -8.44
CA LEU A 721 26.22 -15.58 -7.14
C LEU A 721 27.36 -14.56 -7.29
N ALA A 722 28.21 -14.71 -8.29
CA ALA A 722 29.25 -13.73 -8.64
C ALA A 722 28.64 -12.39 -9.12
N ASP A 723 27.56 -12.46 -9.91
CA ASP A 723 26.81 -11.29 -10.36
C ASP A 723 26.16 -10.54 -9.19
N ILE A 724 25.45 -11.24 -8.30
CA ILE A 724 24.86 -10.66 -7.08
C ILE A 724 25.95 -10.00 -6.23
N SER A 725 27.06 -10.71 -6.01
CA SER A 725 28.21 -10.19 -5.25
C SER A 725 28.77 -8.91 -5.87
N THR A 726 28.94 -8.89 -7.18
CA THR A 726 29.46 -7.72 -7.92
C THR A 726 28.50 -6.54 -7.81
N TYR A 727 27.20 -6.78 -7.87
CA TYR A 727 26.16 -5.78 -7.67
C TYR A 727 26.23 -5.16 -6.27
N VAL A 728 26.12 -5.95 -5.20
CA VAL A 728 26.08 -5.41 -3.82
C VAL A 728 27.39 -4.73 -3.42
N ARG A 729 28.52 -5.09 -4.06
CA ARG A 729 29.83 -4.47 -3.84
C ARG A 729 30.03 -3.14 -4.59
N ASN A 730 29.15 -2.81 -5.54
CA ASN A 730 29.26 -1.64 -6.42
C ASN A 730 27.91 -0.92 -6.60
N GLU A 731 27.00 -1.04 -5.64
CA GLU A 731 25.73 -0.33 -5.59
C GLU A 731 25.66 0.46 -4.29
N TRP A 732 24.82 1.49 -4.26
CA TRP A 732 24.69 2.41 -3.13
C TRP A 732 25.99 3.17 -2.84
N SER A 733 26.52 3.13 -1.62
CA SER A 733 27.81 3.75 -1.29
C SER A 733 29.00 2.81 -1.51
N ASN A 734 28.76 1.51 -1.71
CA ASN A 734 29.79 0.49 -1.80
C ASN A 734 30.66 0.65 -3.05
N LYS A 735 31.99 0.54 -2.86
CA LYS A 735 32.98 0.57 -3.94
C LYS A 735 34.04 -0.51 -3.69
N ALA A 736 33.85 -1.70 -4.25
CA ALA A 736 34.79 -2.81 -4.09
C ALA A 736 34.92 -3.66 -5.35
N ALA A 737 36.03 -4.39 -5.48
CA ALA A 737 36.31 -5.20 -6.66
C ALA A 737 35.18 -6.21 -6.97
N ALA A 738 34.86 -6.40 -8.25
CA ALA A 738 33.90 -7.39 -8.72
C ALA A 738 34.33 -8.82 -8.33
N ILE A 739 33.36 -9.71 -8.15
CA ILE A 739 33.59 -11.13 -7.86
C ILE A 739 33.36 -11.95 -9.12
N SER A 740 34.24 -12.91 -9.39
CA SER A 740 34.17 -13.77 -10.57
C SER A 740 33.54 -15.13 -10.25
N ALA A 741 32.89 -15.75 -11.23
CA ALA A 741 32.33 -17.09 -11.09
C ALA A 741 33.39 -18.16 -10.69
N PRO A 742 34.63 -18.14 -11.21
CA PRO A 742 35.68 -19.04 -10.74
C PRO A 742 36.01 -18.92 -9.24
N LEU A 743 35.91 -17.70 -8.67
CA LEU A 743 36.10 -17.53 -7.22
C LEU A 743 34.98 -18.20 -6.44
N VAL A 744 33.72 -18.00 -6.85
CA VAL A 744 32.57 -18.64 -6.20
C VAL A 744 32.67 -20.16 -6.31
N ALA A 745 33.02 -20.70 -7.48
CA ALA A 745 33.21 -22.12 -7.70
C ALA A 745 34.31 -22.71 -6.80
N LYS A 746 35.43 -21.99 -6.67
CA LYS A 746 36.53 -22.37 -5.77
C LYS A 746 36.06 -22.41 -4.31
N GLU A 747 35.34 -21.40 -3.84
CA GLU A 747 34.84 -21.36 -2.47
C GLU A 747 33.76 -22.42 -2.22
N ARG A 748 32.90 -22.70 -3.21
CA ARG A 748 31.92 -23.79 -3.16
C ARG A 748 32.60 -25.15 -2.98
N GLU A 749 33.65 -25.42 -3.75
CA GLU A 749 34.41 -26.66 -3.64
C GLU A 749 35.16 -26.74 -2.30
N ALA A 750 35.80 -25.64 -1.88
CA ALA A 750 36.51 -25.56 -0.59
C ALA A 750 35.58 -25.76 0.60
N THR A 751 34.29 -25.46 0.46
CA THR A 751 33.29 -25.53 1.52
C THR A 751 32.23 -26.63 1.31
N LYS A 752 32.43 -27.55 0.35
CA LYS A 752 31.46 -28.60 0.00
C LYS A 752 31.08 -29.52 1.16
N GLY A 753 31.96 -29.66 2.16
CA GLY A 753 31.70 -30.44 3.37
C GLY A 753 30.79 -29.75 4.39
N ARG A 754 30.50 -28.46 4.22
CA ARG A 754 29.60 -27.67 5.07
C ARG A 754 28.21 -27.70 4.45
N THR A 755 27.30 -28.50 5.01
CA THR A 755 25.93 -28.65 4.50
C THR A 755 24.93 -28.14 5.54
N GLY A 756 24.04 -27.24 5.12
CA GLY A 756 22.95 -26.72 5.97
C GLY A 756 23.38 -25.95 7.22
N LYS A 757 24.62 -25.46 7.27
CA LYS A 757 25.17 -24.73 8.43
C LYS A 757 25.67 -23.34 8.02
N ALA A 758 24.92 -22.32 8.43
CA ALA A 758 25.29 -20.91 8.28
C ALA A 758 26.60 -20.58 9.02
N TRP A 759 27.29 -19.55 8.56
CA TRP A 759 28.52 -19.05 9.19
C TRP A 759 28.23 -18.13 10.36
N THR A 760 29.03 -18.20 11.42
CA THR A 760 29.10 -17.13 12.42
C THR A 760 30.13 -16.07 12.04
N ALA A 761 29.97 -14.84 12.52
CA ALA A 761 30.95 -13.77 12.33
C ALA A 761 32.37 -14.20 12.78
N ALA A 762 32.47 -14.94 13.88
CA ALA A 762 33.74 -15.43 14.41
C ALA A 762 34.41 -16.49 13.53
N GLU A 763 33.64 -17.33 12.82
CA GLU A 763 34.19 -18.30 11.87
C GLU A 763 34.72 -17.62 10.60
N LEU A 764 34.07 -16.53 10.15
CA LEU A 764 34.45 -15.79 8.95
C LEU A 764 35.57 -14.76 9.18
N ALA A 765 35.83 -14.40 10.43
CA ALA A 765 36.90 -13.48 10.82
C ALA A 765 38.29 -14.15 10.91
N ARG A 766 38.37 -15.48 10.81
CA ARG A 766 39.61 -16.27 10.73
C ARG A 766 40.09 -16.40 9.29
#